data_AF-A0A847EAJ4-F1
#
_entry.id   AF-A0A847EAJ4-F1
#
_cell.length_a   1.000
_cell.length_b   1.000
_cell.length_c   1.000
_cell.angle_alpha   90.00
_cell.angle_beta   90.00
_cell.angle_gamma   90.00
#
_symmetry.space_group_name_H-M   'P 1'
#
loop_
_entity.id
_entity.type
_entity.pdbx_description
1 polymer ?
#
loop_
_entity_poly.entity_id
_entity_poly.type
_entity_poly.pdbx_seq_one_letter_code
_entity_poly.pdbx_strand_id
1 'polypeptide(L)'
;MNATRKILSINGAERSFICDSQNDTLADIIRNLGLTGTKVGCNAGQCGACNVILNGKLTRSCVKKIKSVDDYSTVYTIEGMGTAENLHPIQLAWIVYGGVQCGFCTPGFIVSTKALLDENPNPTRVEVRAWFQKNRNACRCTGYKPLVDAVMAAAKVLRGEMTMEELAYKAAEDKVFNTRAPKPTAIGKVLGTTDFGDDINLKVPDMLQLAPVMAGVSHGIIKNIDTSEAEKAPGVVKVITSKDVKGTNRFFDPVGSIWAKGEGVDNLRPVLCDDKIFHRGDIVAVVAADTRRHAREAAKLVKVVCEQLPEYIDVLDSVQDDAVPIHPGVPNLFLQMPLYHGEDTRNVFSKAAYKAEFSVSTPHQSHLPIEPDTGNAYVGEDGTVTVMIKTHSIYYQKAAIAEGIGVPADKIRVILNPSGGSFGYSCSPGMAAILAVGTMATGRPVGMTFSYEEHQLNTGKRQASYSNARLACDENGKLLAGELDILYSNGAYSAHSAEFINHAMRFFLTPYNVPSARILGSASFANTPYSVAYRAPAVPEMVTNQEQLIDILAEKAGIDPFEFRYNNVWREGDIAIWGEQPTVYVMAGIMDKMRPLYNDLKQHAIKNSTPEKRLGIGVALGSFICSWFGDHVEVAMELNPDGTVSFYNTWEDMGQGADIGSLAMAHEALRPLGLSADQIKLVMNDTATCPDSGWAGGSRCNLMVSIATKKAANMLIDAMRKSDNTFRSYDEMKAENLPTKYIGTHDMPLNPKIDPNTGFGKAYPDQSYCAFLSEVEVDVN
;
A
#
# COMPACT_ATOMS: atom_id res chain seq x y z
N MET A 1 -9.77 20.09 34.21
CA MET A 1 -8.62 20.30 33.29
C MET A 1 -7.69 21.32 33.93
N ASN A 2 -6.39 21.02 34.04
CA ASN A 2 -5.37 21.98 34.48
C ASN A 2 -4.87 22.76 33.26
N ALA A 3 -5.74 23.62 32.72
CA ALA A 3 -5.41 24.46 31.58
C ALA A 3 -4.36 25.50 31.98
N THR A 4 -3.24 25.55 31.24
CA THR A 4 -2.16 26.52 31.45
C THR A 4 -1.87 27.27 30.17
N ARG A 5 -1.69 28.58 30.28
CA ARG A 5 -1.20 29.41 29.19
C ARG A 5 0.31 29.26 29.08
N LYS A 6 0.83 29.08 27.87
CA LYS A 6 2.25 29.10 27.54
C LYS A 6 2.51 29.93 26.29
N ILE A 7 3.78 30.31 26.09
CA ILE A 7 4.25 31.01 24.89
C ILE A 7 5.47 30.27 24.36
N LEU A 8 5.53 30.03 23.04
CA LEU A 8 6.71 29.49 22.35
C LEU A 8 7.05 30.38 21.15
N SER A 9 8.33 30.47 20.79
CA SER A 9 8.75 31.09 19.52
C SER A 9 8.80 30.00 18.45
N ILE A 10 7.78 29.93 17.59
CA ILE A 10 7.66 28.90 16.56
C ILE A 10 7.92 29.53 15.18
N ASN A 11 8.96 29.06 14.50
CA ASN A 11 9.42 29.58 13.21
C ASN A 11 9.67 31.10 13.23
N GLY A 12 10.23 31.60 14.33
CA GLY A 12 10.56 33.01 14.53
C GLY A 12 9.39 33.89 15.01
N ALA A 13 8.20 33.33 15.20
CA ALA A 13 7.03 34.07 15.69
C ALA A 13 6.60 33.58 17.09
N GLU A 14 6.34 34.52 18.01
CA GLU A 14 5.76 34.19 19.32
C GLU A 14 4.31 33.74 19.17
N ARG A 15 4.01 32.56 19.70
CA ARG A 15 2.67 31.97 19.68
C ARG A 15 2.24 31.64 21.11
N SER A 16 1.16 32.26 21.55
CA SER A 16 0.52 31.95 22.82
C SER A 16 -0.60 30.94 22.61
N PHE A 17 -0.70 29.96 23.50
CA PHE A 17 -1.72 28.92 23.47
C PHE A 17 -2.10 28.46 24.87
N ILE A 18 -3.24 27.80 24.97
CA ILE A 18 -3.70 27.11 26.17
C ILE A 18 -3.49 25.62 25.94
N CYS A 19 -2.94 24.94 26.95
CA CYS A 19 -2.68 23.51 26.89
C CYS A 19 -3.06 22.81 28.20
N ASP A 20 -3.33 21.52 28.12
CA ASP A 20 -3.28 20.62 29.27
C ASP A 20 -1.82 20.19 29.49
N SER A 21 -1.14 20.87 30.41
CA SER A 21 0.30 20.67 30.65
C SER A 21 0.69 19.22 30.97
N GLN A 22 -0.23 18.42 31.53
CA GLN A 22 0.07 17.03 31.89
C GLN A 22 -0.06 16.08 30.70
N ASN A 23 -1.04 16.33 29.83
CA ASN A 23 -1.42 15.38 28.79
C ASN A 23 -0.85 15.75 27.42
N ASP A 24 -0.83 17.03 27.06
CA ASP A 24 -0.46 17.48 25.72
C ASP A 24 1.03 17.28 25.45
N THR A 25 1.31 16.87 24.22
CA THR A 25 2.66 16.78 23.67
C THR A 25 2.96 18.04 22.85
N LEU A 26 4.24 18.28 22.58
CA LEU A 26 4.65 19.36 21.70
C LEU A 26 4.05 19.20 20.29
N ALA A 27 3.87 17.96 19.82
CA ALA A 27 3.20 17.70 18.54
C ALA A 27 1.74 18.15 18.54
N ASP A 28 1.00 17.86 19.61
CA ASP A 28 -0.41 18.26 19.74
C ASP A 28 -0.54 19.79 19.67
N ILE A 29 0.33 20.50 20.40
CA ILE A 29 0.35 21.98 20.38
C ILE A 29 0.64 22.53 18.99
N ILE A 30 1.70 22.05 18.34
CA ILE A 30 2.10 22.53 17.02
C ILE A 30 0.98 22.30 16.01
N ARG A 31 0.38 21.10 15.99
CA ARG A 31 -0.69 20.75 15.05
C ARG A 31 -1.98 21.53 15.33
N ASN A 32 -2.36 21.72 16.59
CA ASN A 32 -3.54 22.52 16.98
C ASN A 32 -3.39 24.01 16.63
N LEU A 33 -2.15 24.50 16.47
CA LEU A 33 -1.87 25.84 15.94
C LEU A 33 -1.94 25.91 14.40
N GLY A 34 -2.34 24.83 13.73
CA GLY A 34 -2.47 24.75 12.27
C GLY A 34 -1.20 24.35 11.53
N LEU A 35 -0.10 24.07 12.24
CA LEU A 35 1.18 23.64 11.65
C LEU A 35 1.19 22.12 11.44
N THR A 36 0.32 21.67 10.52
CA THR A 36 0.09 20.25 10.23
C THR A 36 1.23 19.59 9.45
N GLY A 37 2.26 20.33 9.03
CA GLY A 37 3.49 19.79 8.45
C GLY A 37 4.29 18.94 9.44
N THR A 38 4.09 19.15 10.75
CA THR A 38 4.58 18.24 11.79
C THR A 38 3.69 16.99 11.84
N LYS A 39 4.03 15.99 11.03
CA LYS A 39 3.25 14.74 10.89
C LYS A 39 3.39 13.82 12.10
N VAL A 40 2.31 13.15 12.50
CA VAL A 40 2.32 12.18 13.61
C VAL A 40 1.93 10.80 13.08
N GLY A 41 2.90 9.88 13.08
CA GLY A 41 2.70 8.48 12.72
C GLY A 41 2.54 7.59 13.95
N CYS A 42 3.63 6.94 14.36
CA CYS A 42 3.64 5.98 15.48
C CYS A 42 3.17 6.52 16.85
N ASN A 43 3.19 7.85 17.05
CA ASN A 43 2.97 8.53 18.32
C ASN A 43 3.75 7.96 19.54
N ALA A 44 4.89 7.29 19.29
CA ALA A 44 5.69 6.58 20.29
C ALA A 44 7.19 6.91 20.17
N GLY A 45 7.54 7.95 19.40
CA GLY A 45 8.93 8.36 19.18
C GLY A 45 9.76 7.39 18.32
N GLN A 46 9.14 6.51 17.54
CA GLN A 46 9.87 5.46 16.79
C GLN A 46 10.08 5.74 15.29
N CYS A 47 9.31 6.66 14.69
CA CYS A 47 9.32 6.89 13.24
C CYS A 47 9.92 8.22 12.76
N GLY A 48 10.13 9.19 13.66
CA GLY A 48 10.74 10.50 13.31
C GLY A 48 9.90 11.42 12.42
N ALA A 49 8.66 11.05 12.04
CA ALA A 49 7.79 11.90 11.22
C ALA A 49 7.47 13.26 11.89
N CYS A 50 7.43 13.28 13.22
CA CYS A 50 7.13 14.44 14.06
C CYS A 50 8.38 15.26 14.47
N ASN A 51 9.50 15.06 13.79
CA ASN A 51 10.74 15.74 14.14
C ASN A 51 10.62 17.27 14.00
N VAL A 52 11.03 17.97 15.05
CA VAL A 52 11.16 19.44 15.13
C VAL A 52 12.53 19.77 15.71
N ILE A 53 13.04 20.98 15.50
CA ILE A 53 14.22 21.45 16.23
C ILE A 53 13.73 22.30 17.41
N LEU A 54 13.97 21.82 18.63
CA LEU A 54 13.61 22.49 19.87
C LEU A 54 14.88 23.01 20.54
N ASN A 55 15.01 24.34 20.71
CA ASN A 55 16.19 24.98 21.30
C ASN A 55 17.50 24.51 20.64
N GLY A 56 17.53 24.46 19.31
CA GLY A 56 18.67 24.00 18.52
C GLY A 56 18.88 22.48 18.47
N LYS A 57 18.06 21.67 19.16
CA LYS A 57 18.20 20.21 19.21
C LYS A 57 17.06 19.49 18.49
N LEU A 58 17.42 18.53 17.64
CA LEU A 58 16.43 17.67 16.99
C LEU A 58 15.64 16.87 18.03
N THR A 59 14.31 17.00 17.99
CA THR A 59 13.40 16.45 19.00
C THR A 59 12.20 15.81 18.32
N ARG A 60 11.84 14.60 18.76
CA ARG A 60 10.59 13.93 18.37
C ARG A 60 9.45 14.51 19.20
N SER A 61 8.66 15.41 18.61
CA SER A 61 7.66 16.21 19.33
C SER A 61 6.51 15.39 19.95
N CYS A 62 6.16 14.24 19.36
CA CYS A 62 5.06 13.39 19.85
C CYS A 62 5.28 12.76 21.23
N VAL A 63 6.53 12.65 21.70
CA VAL A 63 6.85 12.12 23.04
C VAL A 63 7.42 13.20 23.96
N LYS A 64 7.51 14.44 23.49
CA LYS A 64 7.97 15.58 24.29
C LYS A 64 6.76 16.25 24.93
N LYS A 65 6.51 15.96 26.22
CA LYS A 65 5.39 16.58 26.97
C LYS A 65 5.59 18.08 27.12
N ILE A 66 4.50 18.84 26.95
CA ILE A 66 4.56 20.31 26.96
C ILE A 66 4.95 20.88 28.33
N LYS A 67 4.67 20.18 29.44
CA LYS A 67 5.19 20.58 30.77
C LYS A 67 6.71 20.67 30.84
N SER A 68 7.42 19.91 30.01
CA SER A 68 8.90 19.88 29.97
C SER A 68 9.53 20.83 28.94
N VAL A 69 8.71 21.71 28.36
CA VAL A 69 9.14 22.75 27.41
C VAL A 69 8.95 24.08 28.12
N ASP A 70 10.03 24.81 28.35
CA ASP A 70 9.99 26.10 29.04
C ASP A 70 9.32 27.16 28.16
N ASP A 71 8.68 28.14 28.78
CA ASP A 71 8.14 29.30 28.07
C ASP A 71 9.25 30.00 27.27
N TYR A 72 8.85 30.54 26.11
CA TYR A 72 9.72 31.17 25.12
C TYR A 72 10.78 30.25 24.48
N SER A 73 10.70 28.92 24.70
CA SER A 73 11.52 27.96 23.93
C SER A 73 11.29 28.15 22.42
N THR A 74 12.37 27.99 21.64
CA THR A 74 12.34 28.10 20.19
C THR A 74 12.04 26.75 19.55
N VAL A 75 11.09 26.75 18.61
CA VAL A 75 10.70 25.56 17.85
C VAL A 75 10.79 25.90 16.37
N TYR A 76 11.43 25.02 15.61
CA TYR A 76 11.52 25.13 14.17
C TYR A 76 10.93 23.87 13.52
N THR A 77 9.97 24.08 12.62
CA THR A 77 9.21 23.04 11.93
C THR A 77 9.44 23.13 10.42
N ILE A 78 8.77 22.27 9.64
CA ILE A 78 8.92 22.28 8.17
C ILE A 78 8.39 23.58 7.54
N GLU A 79 7.37 24.19 8.13
CA GLU A 79 6.77 25.44 7.68
C GLU A 79 7.73 26.63 7.80
N GLY A 80 8.74 26.53 8.67
CA GLY A 80 9.79 27.54 8.80
C GLY A 80 10.92 27.42 7.77
N MET A 81 10.91 26.37 6.94
CA MET A 81 12.02 26.04 6.05
C MET A 81 12.02 26.79 4.72
N GLY A 82 10.85 26.92 4.09
CA GLY A 82 10.74 27.54 2.77
C GLY A 82 9.29 27.61 2.30
N THR A 83 9.07 28.31 1.20
CA THR A 83 7.77 28.43 0.53
C THR A 83 7.84 27.83 -0.88
N ALA A 84 6.72 27.79 -1.59
CA ALA A 84 6.69 27.29 -2.97
C ALA A 84 7.58 28.12 -3.91
N GLU A 85 7.70 29.42 -3.64
CA GLU A 85 8.51 30.38 -4.39
C GLU A 85 9.96 30.44 -3.93
N ASN A 86 10.23 30.05 -2.67
CA ASN A 86 11.56 30.10 -2.08
C ASN A 86 11.85 28.81 -1.29
N LEU A 87 12.16 27.76 -2.02
CA LEU A 87 12.52 26.46 -1.45
C LEU A 87 13.91 26.49 -0.83
N HIS A 88 14.04 25.85 0.33
CA HIS A 88 15.35 25.55 0.89
C HIS A 88 16.10 24.52 0.02
N PRO A 89 17.44 24.54 -0.06
CA PRO A 89 18.22 23.55 -0.83
C PRO A 89 17.88 22.09 -0.52
N ILE A 90 17.60 21.79 0.76
CA ILE A 90 17.13 20.47 1.20
C ILE A 90 15.79 20.11 0.54
N GLN A 91 14.82 21.02 0.51
CA GLN A 91 13.51 20.76 -0.08
C GLN A 91 13.62 20.51 -1.59
N LEU A 92 14.39 21.33 -2.31
CA LEU A 92 14.63 21.14 -3.74
C LEU A 92 15.35 19.81 -4.03
N ALA A 93 16.36 19.45 -3.24
CA ALA A 93 17.07 18.19 -3.40
C ALA A 93 16.14 16.98 -3.20
N TRP A 94 15.20 17.05 -2.25
CA TRP A 94 14.20 16.00 -2.05
C TRP A 94 13.29 15.79 -3.25
N ILE A 95 12.88 16.89 -3.90
CA ILE A 95 12.07 16.85 -5.13
C ILE A 95 12.88 16.18 -6.25
N VAL A 96 14.11 16.64 -6.50
CA VAL A 96 14.92 16.24 -7.65
C VAL A 96 15.43 14.80 -7.55
N TYR A 97 15.83 14.35 -6.37
CA TYR A 97 16.40 13.01 -6.18
C TYR A 97 15.35 11.94 -5.92
N GLY A 98 14.05 12.24 -6.02
CA GLY A 98 12.98 11.28 -5.76
C GLY A 98 12.88 10.89 -4.29
N GLY A 99 13.21 11.83 -3.38
CA GLY A 99 13.05 11.66 -1.93
C GLY A 99 11.59 11.68 -1.47
N VAL A 100 10.64 11.86 -2.40
CA VAL A 100 9.20 11.95 -2.15
C VAL A 100 8.45 10.87 -2.93
N GLN A 101 7.88 9.90 -2.19
CA GLN A 101 6.86 8.98 -2.70
C GLN A 101 5.49 9.35 -2.11
N CYS A 102 5.11 8.71 -0.98
CA CYS A 102 3.90 9.07 -0.23
C CYS A 102 4.03 10.46 0.42
N GLY A 103 5.24 10.84 0.84
CA GLY A 103 5.55 12.15 1.40
C GLY A 103 5.28 12.31 2.90
N PHE A 104 4.66 11.33 3.57
CA PHE A 104 4.30 11.48 4.98
C PHE A 104 5.50 11.65 5.91
N CYS A 105 6.61 10.94 5.65
CA CYS A 105 7.83 11.09 6.45
C CYS A 105 8.67 12.31 6.02
N THR A 106 8.39 12.91 4.87
CA THR A 106 9.25 13.92 4.24
C THR A 106 9.52 15.12 5.14
N PRO A 107 8.53 15.75 5.79
CA PRO A 107 8.77 16.85 6.72
C PRO A 107 9.77 16.50 7.83
N GLY A 108 9.58 15.37 8.51
CA GLY A 108 10.43 14.93 9.61
C GLY A 108 11.86 14.56 9.18
N PHE A 109 12.04 14.04 7.96
CA PHE A 109 13.36 13.85 7.37
C PHE A 109 14.05 15.16 7.04
N ILE A 110 13.34 16.09 6.40
CA ILE A 110 13.89 17.38 5.98
C ILE A 110 14.33 18.21 7.20
N VAL A 111 13.51 18.30 8.25
CA VAL A 111 13.87 18.99 9.50
C VAL A 111 15.06 18.31 10.18
N SER A 112 15.11 16.97 10.16
CA SER A 112 16.24 16.20 10.70
C SER A 112 17.53 16.41 9.91
N THR A 113 17.45 16.53 8.59
CA THR A 113 18.59 16.85 7.73
C THR A 113 19.10 18.25 7.98
N LYS A 114 18.22 19.22 8.20
CA LYS A 114 18.66 20.56 8.60
C LYS A 114 19.49 20.51 9.88
N ALA A 115 18.98 19.84 10.92
CA ALA A 115 19.72 19.67 12.17
C ALA A 115 21.08 18.98 11.97
N LEU A 116 21.16 17.96 11.10
CA LEU A 116 22.44 17.34 10.74
C LEU A 116 23.39 18.34 10.08
N LEU A 117 22.94 19.10 9.09
CA LEU A 117 23.80 19.99 8.31
C LEU A 117 24.19 21.26 9.07
N ASP A 118 23.40 21.68 10.06
CA ASP A 118 23.77 22.72 11.02
C ASP A 118 24.94 22.24 11.92
N GLU A 119 24.99 20.95 12.28
CA GLU A 119 26.06 20.35 13.12
C GLU A 119 27.29 19.91 12.31
N ASN A 120 27.07 19.32 11.13
CA ASN A 120 28.09 18.82 10.22
C ASN A 120 27.72 19.22 8.78
N PRO A 121 28.29 20.31 8.24
CA PRO A 121 27.97 20.80 6.89
C PRO A 121 28.53 19.92 5.78
N ASN A 122 29.40 18.95 6.08
CA ASN A 122 30.00 18.04 5.09
C ASN A 122 29.96 16.57 5.55
N PRO A 123 28.78 16.00 5.79
CA PRO A 123 28.67 14.64 6.26
C PRO A 123 28.97 13.67 5.11
N THR A 124 29.60 12.54 5.44
CA THR A 124 29.67 11.38 4.56
C THR A 124 28.33 10.67 4.48
N ARG A 125 28.13 9.85 3.43
CA ARG A 125 26.92 9.02 3.29
C ARG A 125 26.69 8.10 4.50
N VAL A 126 27.76 7.62 5.11
CA VAL A 126 27.71 6.77 6.32
C VAL A 126 27.21 7.57 7.51
N GLU A 127 27.70 8.79 7.71
CA GLU A 127 27.25 9.69 8.78
C GLU A 127 25.78 10.10 8.61
N VAL A 128 25.34 10.37 7.37
CA VAL A 128 23.91 10.63 7.08
C VAL A 128 23.04 9.44 7.51
N ARG A 129 23.45 8.21 7.16
CA ARG A 129 22.73 6.98 7.56
C ARG A 129 22.74 6.80 9.08
N ALA A 130 23.89 7.01 9.72
CA ALA A 130 24.02 6.93 11.18
C ALA A 130 23.15 7.97 11.89
N TRP A 131 23.05 9.17 11.35
CA TRP A 131 22.17 10.23 11.85
C TRP A 131 20.70 9.84 11.77
N PHE A 132 20.23 9.38 10.61
CA PHE A 132 18.84 8.91 10.46
C PHE A 132 18.52 7.72 11.36
N GLN A 133 19.47 6.80 11.54
CA GLN A 133 19.34 5.66 12.45
C GLN A 133 19.21 6.12 13.91
N LYS A 134 20.11 6.99 14.37
CA LYS A 134 20.12 7.55 15.73
C LYS A 134 18.82 8.30 16.04
N ASN A 135 18.34 9.07 15.07
CA ASN A 135 17.17 9.94 15.22
C ASN A 135 15.85 9.30 14.78
N ARG A 136 15.89 7.99 14.45
CA ARG A 136 14.71 7.16 14.16
C ARG A 136 13.89 7.69 12.99
N ASN A 137 14.52 8.26 11.97
CA ASN A 137 13.84 8.67 10.75
C ASN A 137 13.46 7.44 9.92
N ALA A 138 12.19 7.05 9.95
CA ALA A 138 11.70 5.86 9.27
C ALA A 138 11.00 6.21 7.95
N CYS A 139 11.36 5.50 6.88
CA CYS A 139 10.67 5.57 5.60
C CYS A 139 10.36 4.15 5.11
N ARG A 140 9.09 3.90 4.75
CA ARG A 140 8.65 2.60 4.20
C ARG A 140 8.68 2.55 2.66
N CYS A 141 8.87 3.69 2.00
CA CYS A 141 8.68 3.82 0.55
C CYS A 141 9.99 3.77 -0.26
N THR A 142 11.02 4.51 0.17
CA THR A 142 12.13 4.89 -0.72
C THR A 142 13.35 3.98 -0.67
N GLY A 143 13.45 3.08 0.32
CA GLY A 143 14.68 2.33 0.56
C GLY A 143 15.87 3.20 1.00
N TYR A 144 15.60 4.42 1.50
CA TYR A 144 16.56 5.40 2.06
C TYR A 144 17.60 5.98 1.10
N LYS A 145 18.08 5.25 0.09
CA LYS A 145 19.12 5.72 -0.84
C LYS A 145 18.79 7.10 -1.47
N PRO A 146 17.58 7.33 -2.02
CA PRO A 146 17.19 8.65 -2.54
C PRO A 146 17.26 9.78 -1.50
N LEU A 147 16.98 9.47 -0.23
CA LEU A 147 17.02 10.44 0.87
C LEU A 147 18.47 10.83 1.18
N VAL A 148 19.39 9.85 1.23
CA VAL A 148 20.82 10.11 1.41
C VAL A 148 21.36 10.92 0.22
N ASP A 149 20.97 10.57 -1.01
CA ASP A 149 21.38 11.31 -2.21
C ASP A 149 20.94 12.79 -2.14
N ALA A 150 19.70 13.05 -1.70
CA ALA A 150 19.19 14.39 -1.50
C ALA A 150 19.96 15.18 -0.41
N VAL A 151 20.33 14.54 0.72
CA VAL A 151 21.18 15.19 1.75
C VAL A 151 22.52 15.62 1.16
N MET A 152 23.19 14.70 0.45
CA MET A 152 24.52 14.97 -0.12
C MET A 152 24.47 16.11 -1.13
N ALA A 153 23.42 16.18 -1.95
CA ALA A 153 23.23 17.25 -2.93
C ALA A 153 22.95 18.60 -2.25
N ALA A 154 22.05 18.63 -1.28
CA ALA A 154 21.74 19.85 -0.53
C ALA A 154 22.97 20.38 0.24
N ALA A 155 23.79 19.50 0.79
CA ALA A 155 25.01 19.89 1.51
C ALA A 155 26.02 20.59 0.58
N LYS A 156 26.17 20.13 -0.67
CA LYS A 156 27.01 20.82 -1.68
C LYS A 156 26.52 22.24 -1.95
N VAL A 157 25.20 22.42 -2.07
CA VAL A 157 24.61 23.75 -2.29
C VAL A 157 24.86 24.67 -1.11
N LEU A 158 24.64 24.18 0.11
CA LEU A 158 24.86 24.96 1.33
C LEU A 158 26.34 25.35 1.55
N ARG A 159 27.29 24.60 0.97
CA ARG A 159 28.72 24.93 0.98
C ARG A 159 29.17 25.80 -0.20
N GLY A 160 28.28 26.15 -1.12
CA GLY A 160 28.60 26.93 -2.33
C GLY A 160 29.34 26.14 -3.42
N GLU A 161 29.36 24.81 -3.34
CA GLU A 161 29.97 23.92 -4.35
C GLU A 161 29.03 23.63 -5.53
N MET A 162 27.75 23.99 -5.39
CA MET A 162 26.69 23.81 -6.37
C MET A 162 25.67 24.94 -6.17
N THR A 163 25.10 25.45 -7.25
CA THR A 163 24.02 26.44 -7.21
C THR A 163 22.64 25.77 -7.13
N MET A 164 21.62 26.51 -6.70
CA MET A 164 20.23 26.04 -6.75
C MET A 164 19.78 25.70 -8.18
N GLU A 165 20.27 26.46 -9.17
CA GLU A 165 19.94 26.23 -10.58
C GLU A 165 20.58 24.94 -11.13
N GLU A 166 21.79 24.60 -10.70
CA GLU A 166 22.43 23.32 -11.05
C GLU A 166 21.75 22.13 -10.36
N LEU A 167 21.22 22.32 -9.16
CA LEU A 167 20.44 21.30 -8.46
C LEU A 167 19.07 21.07 -9.12
N ALA A 168 18.44 22.13 -9.65
CA ALA A 168 17.10 22.05 -10.22
C ALA A 168 17.01 21.07 -11.40
N TYR A 169 15.89 20.37 -11.51
CA TYR A 169 15.61 19.53 -12.67
C TYR A 169 15.46 20.39 -13.92
N LYS A 170 16.19 20.04 -14.99
CA LYS A 170 16.13 20.70 -16.30
C LYS A 170 15.47 19.75 -17.29
N ALA A 171 14.28 20.11 -17.77
CA ALA A 171 13.58 19.32 -18.78
C ALA A 171 14.34 19.39 -20.11
N ALA A 172 14.65 18.23 -20.71
CA ALA A 172 15.10 18.17 -22.09
C ALA A 172 13.87 18.17 -23.00
N GLU A 173 13.79 19.12 -23.92
CA GLU A 173 12.77 19.16 -25.00
C GLU A 173 11.31 19.12 -24.50
N ASP A 174 11.07 19.64 -23.30
CA ASP A 174 9.76 19.59 -22.61
C ASP A 174 9.17 18.18 -22.57
N LYS A 175 9.99 17.18 -22.22
CA LYS A 175 9.60 15.77 -22.15
C LYS A 175 9.49 15.26 -20.72
N VAL A 176 8.35 14.64 -20.41
CA VAL A 176 8.09 13.99 -19.11
C VAL A 176 8.28 12.47 -19.16
N PHE A 177 7.79 11.81 -20.21
CA PHE A 177 7.84 10.34 -20.31
C PHE A 177 9.27 9.81 -20.41
N ASN A 178 9.58 8.78 -19.62
CA ASN A 178 10.92 8.18 -19.53
C ASN A 178 12.04 9.17 -19.13
N THR A 179 11.71 10.17 -18.30
CA THR A 179 12.69 11.12 -17.73
C THR A 179 12.69 11.08 -16.20
N ARG A 180 13.43 12.01 -15.58
CA ARG A 180 13.47 12.21 -14.12
C ARG A 180 12.61 13.40 -13.67
N ALA A 181 11.58 13.75 -14.44
CA ALA A 181 10.68 14.82 -14.09
C ALA A 181 10.11 14.60 -12.67
N PRO A 182 10.17 15.62 -11.79
CA PRO A 182 9.58 15.51 -10.47
C PRO A 182 8.09 15.23 -10.50
N LYS A 183 7.61 14.46 -9.52
CA LYS A 183 6.17 14.20 -9.42
C LYS A 183 5.39 15.47 -9.04
N PRO A 184 4.20 15.73 -9.61
CA PRO A 184 3.43 16.95 -9.34
C PRO A 184 3.17 17.21 -7.85
N THR A 185 2.87 16.16 -7.07
CA THR A 185 2.59 16.31 -5.63
C THR A 185 3.82 16.53 -4.75
N ALA A 186 5.04 16.58 -5.31
CA ALA A 186 6.27 16.68 -4.52
C ALA A 186 6.36 17.99 -3.72
N ILE A 187 5.89 19.10 -4.30
CA ILE A 187 6.00 20.44 -3.69
C ILE A 187 5.26 20.51 -2.34
N GLY A 188 4.00 20.09 -2.30
CA GLY A 188 3.22 20.09 -1.07
C GLY A 188 3.80 19.17 0.01
N LYS A 189 4.41 18.05 -0.41
CA LYS A 189 5.01 17.07 0.48
C LYS A 189 6.32 17.57 1.12
N VAL A 190 7.15 18.33 0.40
CA VAL A 190 8.39 18.92 0.97
C VAL A 190 8.14 20.19 1.78
N LEU A 191 7.05 20.90 1.50
CA LEU A 191 6.62 22.06 2.29
C LEU A 191 5.82 21.67 3.55
N GLY A 192 5.35 20.43 3.63
CA GLY A 192 4.44 19.98 4.69
C GLY A 192 3.02 20.50 4.54
N THR A 193 2.66 21.07 3.39
CA THR A 193 1.34 21.65 3.08
C THR A 193 0.36 20.64 2.48
N THR A 194 0.80 19.42 2.16
CA THR A 194 -0.13 18.32 1.85
C THR A 194 -0.88 17.89 3.12
N ASP A 195 -2.20 18.02 3.08
CA ASP A 195 -3.10 17.54 4.13
C ASP A 195 -3.45 16.07 3.91
N PHE A 196 -2.95 15.23 4.81
CA PHE A 196 -3.32 13.83 4.92
C PHE A 196 -4.62 13.68 5.76
N GLY A 197 -5.15 12.47 5.90
CA GLY A 197 -6.46 12.26 6.56
C GLY A 197 -6.54 12.86 7.97
N ASP A 198 -5.49 12.67 8.79
CA ASP A 198 -5.44 13.24 10.14
C ASP A 198 -5.36 14.78 10.15
N ASP A 199 -4.74 15.36 9.13
CA ASP A 199 -4.62 16.81 8.99
C ASP A 199 -5.98 17.42 8.61
N ILE A 200 -6.70 16.77 7.69
CA ILE A 200 -8.07 17.15 7.31
C ILE A 200 -8.97 17.10 8.54
N ASN A 201 -8.86 16.04 9.36
CA ASN A 201 -9.67 15.86 10.56
C ASN A 201 -9.48 16.98 11.60
N LEU A 202 -8.36 17.71 11.56
CA LEU A 202 -8.09 18.87 12.42
C LEU A 202 -8.58 20.21 11.84
N LYS A 203 -8.72 20.30 10.51
CA LYS A 203 -9.05 21.54 9.81
C LYS A 203 -10.54 21.73 9.55
N VAL A 204 -11.32 20.66 9.52
CA VAL A 204 -12.77 20.73 9.28
C VAL A 204 -13.49 21.17 10.56
N PRO A 205 -14.25 22.29 10.54
CA PRO A 205 -15.03 22.75 11.70
C PRO A 205 -16.10 21.73 12.11
N ASP A 206 -16.41 21.70 13.41
CA ASP A 206 -17.49 20.89 14.00
C ASP A 206 -17.42 19.38 13.75
N MET A 207 -16.28 18.88 13.25
CA MET A 207 -16.06 17.46 12.99
C MET A 207 -16.00 16.67 14.30
N LEU A 208 -16.90 15.71 14.44
CA LEU A 208 -16.84 14.75 15.55
C LEU A 208 -15.66 13.81 15.35
N GLN A 209 -14.93 13.56 16.42
CA GLN A 209 -13.82 12.63 16.43
C GLN A 209 -14.34 11.27 16.89
N LEU A 210 -14.04 10.24 16.09
CA LEU A 210 -14.40 8.86 16.40
C LEU A 210 -13.24 8.15 17.12
N ALA A 211 -13.58 7.25 18.05
CA ALA A 211 -12.65 6.33 18.68
C ALA A 211 -13.23 4.91 18.68
N PRO A 212 -12.49 3.90 18.18
CA PRO A 212 -12.96 2.53 18.18
C PRO A 212 -12.93 1.92 19.59
N VAL A 213 -13.90 1.05 19.87
CA VAL A 213 -13.88 0.13 21.00
C VAL A 213 -13.52 -1.24 20.45
N MET A 214 -12.28 -1.67 20.69
CA MET A 214 -11.78 -2.97 20.24
C MET A 214 -12.24 -4.10 21.17
N ALA A 215 -12.41 -5.29 20.61
CA ALA A 215 -12.91 -6.47 21.31
C ALA A 215 -12.01 -6.91 22.47
N GLY A 216 -10.68 -6.86 22.28
CA GLY A 216 -9.69 -7.20 23.31
C GLY A 216 -9.47 -8.71 23.54
N VAL A 217 -10.37 -9.57 23.04
CA VAL A 217 -10.26 -11.04 23.05
C VAL A 217 -10.25 -11.60 21.63
N SER A 218 -9.62 -12.76 21.41
CA SER A 218 -9.45 -13.31 20.05
C SER A 218 -10.69 -14.03 19.53
N HIS A 219 -11.52 -14.61 20.41
CA HIS A 219 -12.71 -15.36 20.00
C HIS A 219 -13.75 -15.38 21.13
N GLY A 220 -14.99 -15.02 20.84
CA GLY A 220 -16.03 -15.03 21.87
C GLY A 220 -17.42 -14.66 21.38
N ILE A 221 -18.45 -15.06 22.12
CA ILE A 221 -19.85 -14.66 21.90
C ILE A 221 -20.13 -13.40 22.70
N ILE A 222 -20.61 -12.34 22.05
CA ILE A 222 -20.99 -11.09 22.69
C ILE A 222 -22.31 -11.32 23.44
N LYS A 223 -22.30 -11.10 24.76
CA LYS A 223 -23.50 -11.18 25.60
C LYS A 223 -24.11 -9.80 25.83
N ASN A 224 -23.26 -8.78 25.98
CA ASN A 224 -23.70 -7.40 26.17
C ASN A 224 -22.60 -6.39 25.80
N ILE A 225 -23.01 -5.21 25.31
CA ILE A 225 -22.16 -4.03 25.17
C ILE A 225 -22.80 -2.92 25.99
N ASP A 226 -22.24 -2.63 27.17
CA ASP A 226 -22.72 -1.56 28.05
C ASP A 226 -22.03 -0.24 27.72
N THR A 227 -22.82 0.70 27.19
CA THR A 227 -22.41 2.05 26.77
C THR A 227 -22.75 3.13 27.79
N SER A 228 -23.45 2.78 28.88
CA SER A 228 -24.15 3.73 29.75
C SER A 228 -23.23 4.72 30.48
N GLU A 229 -21.98 4.34 30.75
CA GLU A 229 -20.97 5.20 31.36
C GLU A 229 -20.31 6.12 30.31
N ALA A 230 -20.02 5.58 29.12
CA ALA A 230 -19.44 6.33 28.01
C ALA A 230 -20.39 7.41 27.48
N GLU A 231 -21.70 7.12 27.39
CA GLU A 231 -22.71 8.08 26.94
C GLU A 231 -22.83 9.33 27.83
N LYS A 232 -22.45 9.21 29.11
CA LYS A 232 -22.46 10.33 30.07
C LYS A 232 -21.13 11.08 30.12
N ALA A 233 -20.11 10.60 29.42
CA ALA A 233 -18.78 11.18 29.46
C ALA A 233 -18.73 12.55 28.75
N PRO A 234 -17.83 13.46 29.16
CA PRO A 234 -17.75 14.80 28.58
C PRO A 234 -17.56 14.77 27.06
N GLY A 235 -18.33 15.60 26.35
CA GLY A 235 -18.18 15.80 24.90
C GLY A 235 -18.71 14.66 24.02
N VAL A 236 -19.15 13.54 24.60
CA VAL A 236 -19.72 12.43 23.85
C VAL A 236 -21.07 12.83 23.25
N VAL A 237 -21.19 12.59 21.95
CA VAL A 237 -22.43 12.81 21.20
C VAL A 237 -23.21 11.51 21.05
N LYS A 238 -22.50 10.41 20.74
CA LYS A 238 -23.12 9.10 20.56
C LYS A 238 -22.10 7.97 20.72
N VAL A 239 -22.53 6.85 21.30
CA VAL A 239 -21.85 5.56 21.17
C VAL A 239 -22.59 4.75 20.12
N ILE A 240 -21.88 4.31 19.09
CA ILE A 240 -22.41 3.67 17.89
C ILE A 240 -22.10 2.18 17.97
N THR A 241 -23.11 1.34 17.84
CA THR A 241 -22.98 -0.12 17.86
C THR A 241 -23.55 -0.73 16.57
N SER A 242 -23.50 -2.05 16.42
CA SER A 242 -24.17 -2.75 15.30
C SER A 242 -25.65 -2.39 15.16
N LYS A 243 -26.33 -2.00 16.26
CA LYS A 243 -27.75 -1.58 16.25
C LYS A 243 -27.99 -0.26 15.50
N ASP A 244 -26.96 0.53 15.29
CA ASP A 244 -27.04 1.80 14.55
C ASP A 244 -26.79 1.62 13.05
N VAL A 245 -26.35 0.44 12.62
CA VAL A 245 -26.12 0.11 11.21
C VAL A 245 -27.47 -0.15 10.54
N LYS A 246 -27.76 0.57 9.45
CA LYS A 246 -29.07 0.50 8.77
C LYS A 246 -29.19 -0.62 7.74
N GLY A 247 -28.06 -1.19 7.32
CA GLY A 247 -27.98 -2.28 6.35
C GLY A 247 -27.83 -3.65 7.01
N THR A 248 -27.19 -4.57 6.29
CA THR A 248 -26.95 -5.94 6.77
C THR A 248 -25.86 -6.03 7.83
N ASN A 249 -25.11 -4.95 8.07
CA ASN A 249 -23.92 -4.96 8.93
C ASN A 249 -22.86 -5.98 8.46
N ARG A 250 -22.81 -6.31 7.17
CA ARG A 250 -21.78 -7.18 6.56
C ARG A 250 -21.14 -6.49 5.36
N PHE A 251 -19.83 -6.67 5.20
CA PHE A 251 -19.16 -6.29 3.97
C PHE A 251 -19.50 -7.29 2.87
N PHE A 252 -19.62 -6.80 1.63
CA PHE A 252 -19.59 -7.65 0.46
C PHE A 252 -18.13 -7.83 0.02
N ASP A 253 -17.57 -9.02 0.26
CA ASP A 253 -16.16 -9.34 -0.02
C ASP A 253 -16.06 -10.75 -0.63
N PRO A 254 -16.35 -10.87 -1.94
CA PRO A 254 -16.49 -12.18 -2.57
C PRO A 254 -15.17 -12.96 -2.62
N VAL A 255 -15.21 -14.21 -2.18
CA VAL A 255 -14.14 -15.19 -2.40
C VAL A 255 -14.04 -15.54 -3.88
N GLY A 256 -15.18 -15.56 -4.59
CA GLY A 256 -15.20 -15.65 -6.06
C GLY A 256 -14.63 -16.96 -6.63
N SER A 257 -14.75 -18.08 -5.89
CA SER A 257 -14.16 -19.37 -6.25
C SER A 257 -15.17 -20.51 -6.15
N ILE A 258 -15.23 -21.35 -7.18
CA ILE A 258 -16.05 -22.57 -7.19
C ILE A 258 -15.59 -23.63 -6.19
N TRP A 259 -14.36 -23.50 -5.68
CA TRP A 259 -13.78 -24.41 -4.70
C TRP A 259 -13.99 -23.94 -3.25
N ALA A 260 -14.63 -22.78 -3.06
CA ALA A 260 -15.00 -22.31 -1.73
C ALA A 260 -16.16 -23.16 -1.17
N LYS A 261 -16.11 -23.42 0.13
CA LYS A 261 -17.07 -24.24 0.88
C LYS A 261 -17.86 -23.36 1.84
N GLY A 262 -19.13 -23.70 2.05
CA GLY A 262 -20.02 -23.01 2.98
C GLY A 262 -20.84 -21.91 2.30
N GLU A 263 -22.13 -21.84 2.65
CA GLU A 263 -23.01 -20.76 2.19
C GLU A 263 -22.66 -19.45 2.89
N GLY A 264 -22.66 -18.33 2.15
CA GLY A 264 -22.44 -17.00 2.72
C GLY A 264 -20.98 -16.65 3.04
N VAL A 265 -20.01 -17.47 2.59
CA VAL A 265 -18.56 -17.22 2.80
C VAL A 265 -18.07 -15.86 2.28
N ASP A 266 -18.82 -15.25 1.36
CA ASP A 266 -18.55 -13.93 0.77
C ASP A 266 -18.92 -12.75 1.69
N ASN A 267 -19.74 -12.97 2.73
CA ASN A 267 -20.34 -11.91 3.56
C ASN A 267 -20.15 -12.14 5.07
N LEU A 268 -19.00 -12.71 5.47
CA LEU A 268 -18.75 -13.10 6.86
C LEU A 268 -18.37 -11.94 7.78
N ARG A 269 -17.76 -10.89 7.23
CA ARG A 269 -17.14 -9.83 8.03
C ARG A 269 -18.16 -8.78 8.48
N PRO A 270 -18.34 -8.54 9.79
CA PRO A 270 -19.20 -7.48 10.29
C PRO A 270 -18.57 -6.09 10.11
N VAL A 271 -19.40 -5.05 9.90
CA VAL A 271 -18.93 -3.64 9.99
C VAL A 271 -18.60 -3.29 11.44
N LEU A 272 -19.52 -3.60 12.35
CA LEU A 272 -19.34 -3.60 13.80
C LEU A 272 -19.81 -4.96 14.34
N CYS A 273 -19.01 -5.62 15.18
CA CYS A 273 -19.40 -6.93 15.72
C CYS A 273 -20.73 -6.86 16.47
N ASP A 274 -21.63 -7.80 16.16
CA ASP A 274 -22.96 -7.91 16.74
C ASP A 274 -23.07 -9.07 17.73
N ASP A 275 -22.87 -10.30 17.26
CA ASP A 275 -23.07 -11.51 18.06
C ASP A 275 -21.76 -12.19 18.46
N LYS A 276 -20.70 -11.99 17.69
CA LYS A 276 -19.44 -12.73 17.83
C LYS A 276 -18.21 -11.85 17.57
N ILE A 277 -17.14 -12.19 18.27
CA ILE A 277 -15.78 -11.67 18.10
C ILE A 277 -14.96 -12.75 17.41
N PHE A 278 -14.28 -12.40 16.32
CA PHE A 278 -13.51 -13.30 15.48
C PHE A 278 -12.00 -13.10 15.60
N HIS A 279 -11.56 -11.89 15.97
CA HIS A 279 -10.19 -11.62 16.37
C HIS A 279 -10.08 -10.44 17.35
N ARG A 280 -8.94 -10.33 18.01
CA ARG A 280 -8.67 -9.31 19.06
C ARG A 280 -8.89 -7.87 18.62
N GLY A 281 -8.68 -7.58 17.34
CA GLY A 281 -8.77 -6.24 16.76
C GLY A 281 -10.14 -5.89 16.20
N ASP A 282 -11.12 -6.76 16.34
CA ASP A 282 -12.51 -6.47 15.95
C ASP A 282 -13.03 -5.23 16.67
N ILE A 283 -13.89 -4.48 15.98
CA ILE A 283 -14.51 -3.27 16.51
C ILE A 283 -15.95 -3.60 16.87
N VAL A 284 -16.29 -3.48 18.15
CA VAL A 284 -17.64 -3.77 18.67
C VAL A 284 -18.52 -2.51 18.76
N ALA A 285 -17.88 -1.35 18.90
CA ALA A 285 -18.55 -0.06 19.00
C ALA A 285 -17.59 1.06 18.61
N VAL A 286 -18.14 2.25 18.35
CA VAL A 286 -17.39 3.47 18.04
C VAL A 286 -17.97 4.63 18.82
N VAL A 287 -17.14 5.37 19.53
CA VAL A 287 -17.57 6.57 20.27
C VAL A 287 -17.34 7.81 19.42
N ALA A 288 -18.37 8.64 19.24
CA ALA A 288 -18.28 9.94 18.60
C ALA A 288 -18.32 11.06 19.65
N ALA A 289 -17.32 11.94 19.67
CA ALA A 289 -17.25 13.08 20.58
C ALA A 289 -16.75 14.36 19.89
N ASP A 290 -16.88 15.50 20.55
CA ASP A 290 -16.40 16.82 20.11
C ASP A 290 -14.87 16.92 19.94
N THR A 291 -14.10 16.11 20.66
CA THR A 291 -12.63 16.07 20.59
C THR A 291 -12.10 14.65 20.60
N ARG A 292 -10.90 14.46 20.03
CA ARG A 292 -10.21 13.15 20.01
C ARG A 292 -9.98 12.60 21.41
N ARG A 293 -9.64 13.47 22.35
CA ARG A 293 -9.41 13.10 23.75
C ARG A 293 -10.70 12.62 24.41
N HIS A 294 -11.80 13.36 24.25
CA HIS A 294 -13.10 12.94 24.78
C HIS A 294 -13.56 11.61 24.20
N ALA A 295 -13.45 11.41 22.88
CA ALA A 295 -13.80 10.14 22.23
C ALA A 295 -12.96 8.98 22.79
N ARG A 296 -11.64 9.14 22.89
CA ARG A 296 -10.72 8.09 23.37
C ARG A 296 -10.88 7.78 24.86
N GLU A 297 -11.12 8.76 25.71
CA GLU A 297 -11.37 8.49 27.13
C GLU A 297 -12.74 7.82 27.33
N ALA A 298 -13.77 8.24 26.60
CA ALA A 298 -15.08 7.60 26.66
C ALA A 298 -15.10 6.18 26.09
N ALA A 299 -14.32 5.89 25.04
CA ALA A 299 -14.19 4.54 24.49
C ALA A 299 -13.71 3.51 25.53
N LYS A 300 -12.86 3.92 26.49
CA LYS A 300 -12.39 3.06 27.59
C LYS A 300 -13.50 2.70 28.60
N LEU A 301 -14.59 3.47 28.62
CA LEU A 301 -15.70 3.27 29.56
C LEU A 301 -16.76 2.30 29.02
N VAL A 302 -16.70 1.95 27.73
CA VAL A 302 -17.59 0.94 27.13
C VAL A 302 -17.16 -0.45 27.59
N LYS A 303 -18.10 -1.21 28.18
CA LYS A 303 -17.83 -2.55 28.73
C LYS A 303 -18.40 -3.61 27.80
N VAL A 304 -17.52 -4.47 27.30
CA VAL A 304 -17.87 -5.60 26.44
C VAL A 304 -17.91 -6.87 27.29
N VAL A 305 -19.10 -7.43 27.47
CA VAL A 305 -19.27 -8.72 28.16
C VAL A 305 -19.36 -9.80 27.10
N CYS A 306 -18.37 -10.68 27.07
CA CYS A 306 -18.33 -11.81 26.15
C CYS A 306 -18.09 -13.13 26.88
N GLU A 307 -18.64 -14.21 26.32
CA GLU A 307 -18.27 -15.58 26.65
C GLU A 307 -17.12 -15.98 25.73
N GLN A 308 -15.93 -16.17 26.30
CA GLN A 308 -14.75 -16.54 25.52
C GLN A 308 -14.89 -17.96 24.95
N LEU A 309 -14.55 -18.11 23.68
CA LEU A 309 -14.52 -19.39 22.98
C LEU A 309 -13.06 -19.87 22.82
N PRO A 310 -12.82 -21.16 22.51
CA PRO A 310 -11.49 -21.65 22.14
C PRO A 310 -10.90 -20.84 20.98
N GLU A 311 -9.65 -20.39 21.10
CA GLU A 311 -8.99 -19.59 20.07
C GLU A 311 -8.03 -20.45 19.22
N TYR A 312 -8.08 -20.26 17.91
CA TYR A 312 -7.16 -20.88 16.95
C TYR A 312 -6.16 -19.81 16.48
N ILE A 313 -5.03 -19.69 17.17
CA ILE A 313 -3.98 -18.71 16.80
C ILE A 313 -3.03 -19.30 15.74
N ASP A 314 -2.69 -20.58 15.87
CA ASP A 314 -2.08 -21.33 14.78
C ASP A 314 -3.20 -21.87 13.87
N VAL A 315 -3.05 -21.66 12.56
CA VAL A 315 -4.00 -22.17 11.58
C VAL A 315 -3.98 -23.70 11.54
N LEU A 316 -2.86 -24.35 11.90
CA LEU A 316 -2.77 -25.81 11.94
C LEU A 316 -3.74 -26.41 12.98
N ASP A 317 -4.04 -25.69 14.05
CA ASP A 317 -5.05 -26.10 15.04
C ASP A 317 -6.47 -25.95 14.49
N SER A 318 -6.72 -24.96 13.62
CA SER A 318 -8.05 -24.70 13.03
C SER A 318 -8.51 -25.77 12.05
N VAL A 319 -7.58 -26.53 11.47
CA VAL A 319 -7.86 -27.55 10.44
C VAL A 319 -7.96 -28.97 10.99
N GLN A 320 -7.84 -29.15 12.31
CA GLN A 320 -8.00 -30.46 12.95
C GLN A 320 -9.47 -30.92 12.90
N ASP A 321 -9.70 -32.23 12.91
CA ASP A 321 -11.04 -32.83 12.78
C ASP A 321 -12.00 -32.42 13.91
N ASP A 322 -11.48 -32.10 15.09
CA ASP A 322 -12.24 -31.65 16.27
C ASP A 322 -12.32 -30.12 16.42
N ALA A 323 -11.76 -29.37 15.47
CA ALA A 323 -11.81 -27.92 15.50
C ALA A 323 -13.24 -27.42 15.27
N VAL A 324 -13.72 -26.56 16.18
CA VAL A 324 -15.03 -25.93 16.07
C VAL A 324 -14.98 -24.88 14.95
N PRO A 325 -15.96 -24.84 14.05
CA PRO A 325 -16.08 -23.79 13.05
C PRO A 325 -16.06 -22.38 13.67
N ILE A 326 -15.11 -21.55 13.24
CA ILE A 326 -15.04 -20.13 13.61
C ILE A 326 -16.27 -19.39 13.06
N HIS A 327 -16.68 -19.72 11.83
CA HIS A 327 -17.90 -19.20 11.21
C HIS A 327 -18.97 -20.31 11.20
N PRO A 328 -20.11 -20.13 11.91
CA PRO A 328 -21.16 -21.13 11.91
C PRO A 328 -21.64 -21.47 10.48
N GLY A 329 -21.71 -22.75 10.15
CA GLY A 329 -22.12 -23.23 8.82
C GLY A 329 -21.02 -23.24 7.75
N VAL A 330 -19.82 -22.74 8.07
CA VAL A 330 -18.67 -22.72 7.14
C VAL A 330 -17.49 -23.48 7.79
N PRO A 331 -16.93 -24.52 7.14
CA PRO A 331 -15.78 -25.22 7.69
C PRO A 331 -14.57 -24.28 7.80
N ASN A 332 -13.71 -24.48 8.81
CA ASN A 332 -12.49 -23.66 8.95
C ASN A 332 -11.63 -23.73 7.69
N LEU A 333 -11.35 -24.94 7.19
CA LEU A 333 -10.75 -25.18 5.87
C LEU A 333 -11.79 -24.93 4.77
N PHE A 334 -11.99 -23.66 4.42
CA PHE A 334 -13.07 -23.23 3.55
C PHE A 334 -12.71 -23.21 2.06
N LEU A 335 -11.44 -23.34 1.67
CA LEU A 335 -11.03 -23.27 0.27
C LEU A 335 -9.86 -24.21 -0.02
N GLN A 336 -9.97 -24.99 -1.10
CA GLN A 336 -8.90 -25.88 -1.59
C GLN A 336 -8.91 -25.92 -3.12
N MET A 337 -7.81 -25.49 -3.75
CA MET A 337 -7.71 -25.34 -5.20
C MET A 337 -6.53 -26.18 -5.74
N PRO A 338 -6.75 -27.04 -6.74
CA PRO A 338 -5.67 -27.76 -7.41
C PRO A 338 -5.09 -26.91 -8.56
N LEU A 339 -3.83 -27.19 -8.94
CA LEU A 339 -3.28 -26.92 -10.27
C LEU A 339 -2.43 -28.11 -10.72
N TYR A 340 -2.91 -28.85 -11.71
CA TYR A 340 -2.24 -30.04 -12.25
C TYR A 340 -1.81 -29.82 -13.70
N HIS A 341 -0.52 -30.06 -13.96
CA HIS A 341 0.10 -29.90 -15.26
C HIS A 341 0.97 -31.12 -15.61
N GLY A 342 0.99 -31.52 -16.88
CA GLY A 342 1.84 -32.60 -17.36
C GLY A 342 1.50 -33.98 -16.77
N GLU A 343 2.48 -34.88 -16.79
CA GLU A 343 2.32 -36.25 -16.31
C GLU A 343 2.23 -36.31 -14.78
N ASP A 344 1.93 -37.50 -14.26
CA ASP A 344 1.91 -37.75 -12.81
C ASP A 344 3.31 -37.60 -12.22
N THR A 345 3.48 -36.60 -11.36
CA THR A 345 4.77 -36.25 -10.76
C THR A 345 5.36 -37.41 -9.95
N ARG A 346 4.55 -38.32 -9.40
CA ARG A 346 5.06 -39.51 -8.68
C ARG A 346 5.98 -40.35 -9.57
N ASN A 347 5.63 -40.49 -10.85
CA ASN A 347 6.42 -41.24 -11.82
C ASN A 347 7.70 -40.48 -12.17
N VAL A 348 7.64 -39.16 -12.33
CA VAL A 348 8.80 -38.30 -12.63
C VAL A 348 9.81 -38.33 -11.49
N PHE A 349 9.35 -38.09 -10.25
CA PHE A 349 10.19 -38.13 -9.07
C PHE A 349 10.83 -39.50 -8.85
N SER A 350 10.19 -40.61 -9.23
CA SER A 350 10.81 -41.94 -9.11
C SER A 350 12.06 -42.12 -9.99
N LYS A 351 12.14 -41.40 -11.12
CA LYS A 351 13.20 -41.53 -12.14
C LYS A 351 14.20 -40.37 -12.14
N ALA A 352 13.89 -39.25 -11.50
CA ALA A 352 14.75 -38.07 -11.49
C ALA A 352 16.12 -38.33 -10.82
N ALA A 353 17.18 -37.78 -11.42
CA ALA A 353 18.55 -37.91 -10.92
C ALA A 353 18.74 -37.17 -9.59
N TYR A 354 18.22 -35.94 -9.50
CA TYR A 354 18.30 -35.12 -8.29
C TYR A 354 16.93 -34.64 -7.86
N LYS A 355 16.74 -34.59 -6.55
CA LYS A 355 15.47 -34.21 -5.89
C LYS A 355 15.81 -33.31 -4.71
N ALA A 356 15.02 -32.28 -4.51
CA ALA A 356 15.10 -31.41 -3.34
C ALA A 356 13.70 -31.27 -2.75
N GLU A 357 13.61 -31.28 -1.43
CA GLU A 357 12.38 -31.09 -0.68
C GLU A 357 12.67 -30.23 0.55
N PHE A 358 11.72 -29.37 0.91
CA PHE A 358 11.76 -28.68 2.19
C PHE A 358 10.37 -28.18 2.59
N SER A 359 10.23 -27.90 3.88
CA SER A 359 9.05 -27.29 4.46
C SER A 359 9.40 -25.90 4.97
N VAL A 360 8.52 -24.94 4.72
CA VAL A 360 8.70 -23.56 5.19
C VAL A 360 7.38 -23.00 5.67
N SER A 361 7.46 -22.17 6.71
CA SER A 361 6.36 -21.30 7.10
C SER A 361 6.77 -19.84 6.98
N THR A 362 5.81 -18.99 6.62
CA THR A 362 5.99 -17.54 6.60
C THR A 362 5.01 -16.89 7.56
N PRO A 363 5.43 -15.91 8.37
CA PRO A 363 4.55 -15.27 9.34
C PRO A 363 3.62 -14.25 8.66
N HIS A 364 2.62 -13.78 9.41
CA HIS A 364 1.86 -12.61 9.01
C HIS A 364 2.77 -11.37 8.95
N GLN A 365 2.96 -10.81 7.75
CA GLN A 365 3.74 -9.59 7.57
C GLN A 365 2.85 -8.35 7.71
N SER A 366 3.30 -7.39 8.53
CA SER A 366 2.66 -6.09 8.68
C SER A 366 3.14 -5.08 7.63
N HIS A 367 2.21 -4.31 7.05
CA HIS A 367 2.50 -3.32 6.00
C HIS A 367 3.37 -2.18 6.51
N LEU A 368 3.16 -1.77 7.77
CA LEU A 368 3.92 -0.75 8.49
C LEU A 368 4.05 0.60 7.73
N PRO A 369 2.95 1.16 7.18
CA PRO A 369 2.97 2.54 6.71
C PRO A 369 3.31 3.48 7.86
N ILE A 370 4.00 4.59 7.60
CA ILE A 370 4.34 5.54 8.68
C ILE A 370 3.07 6.23 9.19
N GLU A 371 2.13 6.50 8.30
CA GLU A 371 0.80 7.01 8.63
C GLU A 371 -0.13 5.83 8.98
N PRO A 372 -0.73 5.80 10.19
CA PRO A 372 -1.78 4.84 10.53
C PRO A 372 -3.03 5.06 9.67
N ASP A 373 -4.02 4.19 9.79
CA ASP A 373 -5.24 4.33 8.98
C ASP A 373 -6.11 5.49 9.47
N THR A 374 -6.66 6.26 8.52
CA THR A 374 -7.39 7.49 8.81
C THR A 374 -8.35 7.86 7.69
N GLY A 375 -9.40 8.58 8.04
CA GLY A 375 -10.34 9.19 7.09
C GLY A 375 -11.40 10.03 7.77
N ASN A 376 -12.33 10.52 6.96
CA ASN A 376 -13.52 11.26 7.39
C ASN A 376 -14.71 10.97 6.48
N ALA A 377 -15.90 11.31 6.96
CA ALA A 377 -17.13 11.23 6.19
C ALA A 377 -18.13 12.32 6.59
N TYR A 378 -19.03 12.65 5.67
CA TYR A 378 -20.16 13.53 5.88
C TYR A 378 -21.33 13.12 4.97
N VAL A 379 -22.54 13.56 5.30
CA VAL A 379 -23.70 13.47 4.42
C VAL A 379 -23.92 14.82 3.75
N GLY A 380 -23.93 14.85 2.42
CA GLY A 380 -24.18 16.05 1.62
C GLY A 380 -25.63 16.52 1.73
N GLU A 381 -25.90 17.76 1.33
CA GLU A 381 -27.26 18.33 1.33
C GLU A 381 -28.23 17.55 0.42
N ASP A 382 -27.70 16.89 -0.61
CA ASP A 382 -28.43 16.01 -1.54
C ASP A 382 -28.66 14.59 -0.99
N GLY A 383 -28.23 14.33 0.25
CA GLY A 383 -28.30 13.04 0.92
C GLY A 383 -27.18 12.06 0.54
N THR A 384 -26.20 12.46 -0.28
CA THR A 384 -25.07 11.60 -0.67
C THR A 384 -24.13 11.39 0.51
N VAL A 385 -23.84 10.12 0.84
CA VAL A 385 -22.84 9.77 1.85
C VAL A 385 -21.46 9.89 1.22
N THR A 386 -20.69 10.89 1.63
CA THR A 386 -19.32 11.11 1.13
C THR A 386 -18.31 10.61 2.14
N VAL A 387 -17.38 9.78 1.68
CA VAL A 387 -16.32 9.18 2.48
C VAL A 387 -14.97 9.53 1.86
N MET A 388 -14.06 10.09 2.65
CA MET A 388 -12.70 10.46 2.23
C MET A 388 -11.69 9.62 3.01
N ILE A 389 -11.00 8.71 2.32
CA ILE A 389 -10.16 7.67 2.95
C ILE A 389 -8.91 7.38 2.15
N LYS A 390 -8.02 6.57 2.75
CA LYS A 390 -6.93 5.87 2.05
C LYS A 390 -7.49 4.59 1.45
N THR A 391 -7.38 4.39 0.14
CA THR A 391 -7.82 3.14 -0.50
C THR A 391 -7.11 2.87 -1.81
N HIS A 392 -6.91 1.59 -2.13
CA HIS A 392 -6.46 1.18 -3.46
C HIS A 392 -7.58 1.15 -4.51
N SER A 393 -8.85 1.36 -4.14
CA SER A 393 -9.96 1.30 -5.10
C SER A 393 -11.19 2.05 -4.62
N ILE A 394 -11.41 3.28 -5.09
CA ILE A 394 -12.57 4.06 -4.62
C ILE A 394 -13.92 3.48 -5.07
N TYR A 395 -13.97 2.84 -6.25
CA TYR A 395 -15.18 2.21 -6.78
C TYR A 395 -15.53 0.89 -6.08
N TYR A 396 -14.53 0.05 -5.79
CA TYR A 396 -14.76 -1.15 -4.98
C TYR A 396 -15.27 -0.79 -3.58
N GLN A 397 -14.73 0.24 -2.95
CA GLN A 397 -15.10 0.63 -1.58
C GLN A 397 -16.60 0.96 -1.46
N LYS A 398 -17.15 1.74 -2.39
CA LYS A 398 -18.60 2.02 -2.38
C LYS A 398 -19.44 0.77 -2.64
N ALA A 399 -19.00 -0.12 -3.54
CA ALA A 399 -19.72 -1.37 -3.81
C ALA A 399 -19.70 -2.30 -2.58
N ALA A 400 -18.54 -2.46 -1.94
CA ALA A 400 -18.32 -3.38 -0.83
C ALA A 400 -19.07 -3.00 0.45
N ILE A 401 -19.37 -1.71 0.65
CA ILE A 401 -20.04 -1.23 1.87
C ILE A 401 -21.54 -0.98 1.70
N ALA A 402 -22.05 -0.82 0.46
CA ALA A 402 -23.39 -0.33 0.17
C ALA A 402 -24.51 -1.09 0.92
N GLU A 403 -24.55 -2.40 0.75
CA GLU A 403 -25.53 -3.26 1.42
C GLU A 403 -25.32 -3.27 2.94
N GLY A 404 -24.07 -3.33 3.38
CA GLY A 404 -23.69 -3.35 4.80
C GLY A 404 -24.18 -2.13 5.57
N ILE A 405 -24.08 -0.93 4.98
CA ILE A 405 -24.53 0.32 5.61
C ILE A 405 -25.98 0.69 5.28
N GLY A 406 -26.60 0.00 4.31
CA GLY A 406 -27.99 0.24 3.90
C GLY A 406 -28.16 1.47 3.01
N VAL A 407 -27.17 1.77 2.17
CA VAL A 407 -27.19 2.91 1.23
C VAL A 407 -26.91 2.41 -0.18
N PRO A 408 -27.74 2.73 -1.19
CA PRO A 408 -27.45 2.42 -2.58
C PRO A 408 -26.07 2.93 -3.01
N ALA A 409 -25.32 2.12 -3.77
CA ALA A 409 -23.95 2.45 -4.14
C ALA A 409 -23.84 3.80 -4.88
N ASP A 410 -24.82 4.15 -5.73
CA ASP A 410 -24.89 5.44 -6.44
C ASP A 410 -25.08 6.65 -5.52
N LYS A 411 -25.56 6.45 -4.28
CA LYS A 411 -25.65 7.46 -3.21
C LYS A 411 -24.44 7.50 -2.29
N ILE A 412 -23.38 6.77 -2.64
CA ILE A 412 -22.09 6.79 -1.95
C ILE A 412 -21.04 7.41 -2.86
N ARG A 413 -20.37 8.45 -2.37
CA ARG A 413 -19.21 9.07 -3.01
C ARG A 413 -17.96 8.73 -2.21
N VAL A 414 -16.92 8.25 -2.88
CA VAL A 414 -15.63 7.97 -2.26
C VAL A 414 -14.57 8.85 -2.90
N ILE A 415 -13.78 9.51 -2.05
CA ILE A 415 -12.69 10.39 -2.46
C ILE A 415 -11.40 9.86 -1.84
N LEU A 416 -10.33 9.78 -2.63
CA LEU A 416 -9.03 9.40 -2.10
C LEU A 416 -8.35 10.59 -1.40
N ASN A 417 -8.03 10.43 -0.13
CA ASN A 417 -7.15 11.38 0.56
C ASN A 417 -5.69 11.22 0.08
N PRO A 418 -4.88 12.30 0.09
CA PRO A 418 -3.43 12.14 0.09
C PRO A 418 -3.02 11.11 1.13
N SER A 419 -2.32 10.06 0.67
CA SER A 419 -2.12 8.83 1.44
C SER A 419 -0.64 8.61 1.78
N GLY A 420 -0.35 8.36 3.05
CA GLY A 420 0.99 8.12 3.60
C GLY A 420 1.51 6.69 3.43
N GLY A 421 1.08 5.99 2.39
CA GLY A 421 1.41 4.59 2.12
C GLY A 421 0.35 3.61 2.61
N SER A 422 0.26 2.48 1.90
CA SER A 422 -0.62 1.35 2.23
C SER A 422 0.03 0.00 1.97
N PHE A 423 0.70 -0.14 0.81
CA PHE A 423 1.33 -1.40 0.41
C PHE A 423 0.35 -2.57 0.28
N GLY A 424 -0.96 -2.29 0.19
CA GLY A 424 -2.04 -3.25 -0.05
C GLY A 424 -3.10 -3.33 1.04
N TYR A 425 -2.83 -2.89 2.29
CA TYR A 425 -3.80 -3.10 3.39
C TYR A 425 -5.15 -2.40 3.13
N SER A 426 -5.10 -1.25 2.45
CA SER A 426 -6.27 -0.43 2.14
C SER A 426 -7.06 -0.89 0.91
N CYS A 427 -6.82 -2.11 0.42
CA CYS A 427 -7.81 -2.82 -0.40
C CYS A 427 -9.05 -3.19 0.44
N SER A 428 -8.88 -3.35 1.76
CA SER A 428 -9.94 -3.64 2.73
C SER A 428 -10.92 -2.45 2.90
N PRO A 429 -12.24 -2.68 2.98
CA PRO A 429 -13.26 -1.61 3.10
C PRO A 429 -13.58 -1.14 4.54
N GLY A 430 -12.83 -1.60 5.54
CA GLY A 430 -13.15 -1.41 6.97
C GLY A 430 -13.39 0.05 7.38
N MET A 431 -12.42 0.93 7.08
CA MET A 431 -12.48 2.36 7.44
C MET A 431 -13.67 3.07 6.79
N ALA A 432 -13.99 2.74 5.53
CA ALA A 432 -15.07 3.39 4.79
C ALA A 432 -16.43 3.19 5.46
N ALA A 433 -16.76 1.94 5.81
CA ALA A 433 -18.04 1.62 6.42
C ALA A 433 -18.17 2.22 7.83
N ILE A 434 -17.12 2.18 8.64
CA ILE A 434 -17.14 2.77 9.99
C ILE A 434 -17.42 4.27 9.94
N LEU A 435 -16.76 5.00 9.03
CA LEU A 435 -16.98 6.43 8.87
C LEU A 435 -18.39 6.74 8.32
N ALA A 436 -18.86 5.96 7.34
CA ALA A 436 -20.20 6.10 6.78
C ALA A 436 -21.29 5.88 7.85
N VAL A 437 -21.22 4.79 8.61
CA VAL A 437 -22.12 4.53 9.74
C VAL A 437 -21.99 5.65 10.78
N GLY A 438 -20.76 6.09 11.07
CA GLY A 438 -20.47 7.20 11.98
C GLY A 438 -21.23 8.48 11.65
N THR A 439 -21.13 8.94 10.40
CA THR A 439 -21.81 10.16 9.96
C THR A 439 -23.33 9.97 9.87
N MET A 440 -23.80 8.82 9.39
CA MET A 440 -25.23 8.51 9.27
C MET A 440 -25.93 8.42 10.63
N ALA A 441 -25.25 7.87 11.65
CA ALA A 441 -25.80 7.68 12.98
C ALA A 441 -25.81 8.96 13.82
N THR A 442 -24.95 9.92 13.49
CA THR A 442 -24.81 11.21 14.21
C THR A 442 -25.45 12.39 13.46
N GLY A 443 -25.64 12.28 12.15
CA GLY A 443 -26.08 13.37 11.29
C GLY A 443 -25.05 14.49 11.15
N ARG A 444 -23.77 14.23 11.47
CA ARG A 444 -22.68 15.23 11.49
C ARG A 444 -21.45 14.71 10.74
N PRO A 445 -20.57 15.61 10.26
CA PRO A 445 -19.25 15.21 9.79
C PRO A 445 -18.47 14.49 10.90
N VAL A 446 -17.80 13.39 10.54
CA VAL A 446 -16.99 12.58 11.45
C VAL A 446 -15.60 12.34 10.88
N GLY A 447 -14.60 12.25 11.74
CA GLY A 447 -13.23 11.88 11.39
C GLY A 447 -12.68 10.84 12.35
N MET A 448 -11.85 9.93 11.84
CA MET A 448 -11.18 8.91 12.64
C MET A 448 -9.71 8.78 12.23
N THR A 449 -8.85 8.64 13.22
CA THR A 449 -7.45 8.26 13.03
C THR A 449 -7.11 7.19 14.06
N PHE A 450 -6.72 6.01 13.57
CA PHE A 450 -6.25 4.95 14.45
C PHE A 450 -4.94 5.35 15.12
N SER A 451 -4.78 4.93 16.37
CA SER A 451 -3.45 4.82 16.97
C SER A 451 -2.64 3.80 16.16
N TYR A 452 -1.33 3.82 16.29
CA TYR A 452 -0.51 2.86 15.56
C TYR A 452 -0.77 1.41 16.01
N GLU A 453 -1.11 1.21 17.30
CA GLU A 453 -1.52 -0.09 17.83
C GLU A 453 -2.87 -0.54 17.24
N GLU A 454 -3.85 0.36 17.20
CA GLU A 454 -5.16 0.09 16.60
C GLU A 454 -5.02 -0.27 15.11
N HIS A 455 -4.17 0.46 14.38
CA HIS A 455 -3.83 0.14 12.99
C HIS A 455 -3.25 -1.27 12.88
N GLN A 456 -2.31 -1.65 13.76
CA GLN A 456 -1.69 -2.97 13.73
C GLN A 456 -2.68 -4.10 14.06
N LEU A 457 -3.64 -3.86 14.96
CA LEU A 457 -4.63 -4.86 15.37
C LEU A 457 -5.79 -5.03 14.37
N ASN A 458 -6.27 -3.94 13.76
CA ASN A 458 -7.49 -3.96 12.95
C ASN A 458 -7.27 -4.04 11.43
N THR A 459 -6.13 -3.58 10.91
CA THR A 459 -5.86 -3.72 9.48
C THR A 459 -5.46 -5.14 9.12
N GLY A 460 -5.80 -5.57 7.91
CA GLY A 460 -5.39 -6.89 7.42
C GLY A 460 -3.87 -7.02 7.32
N LYS A 461 -3.38 -8.25 7.20
CA LYS A 461 -1.95 -8.57 7.08
C LYS A 461 -1.67 -9.38 5.82
N ARG A 462 -0.39 -9.48 5.43
CA ARG A 462 0.03 -10.58 4.56
C ARG A 462 -0.34 -11.89 5.24
N GLN A 463 -0.93 -12.81 4.51
CA GLN A 463 -1.22 -14.16 4.94
C GLN A 463 0.02 -14.89 5.47
N ALA A 464 -0.12 -15.58 6.60
CA ALA A 464 0.86 -16.58 6.99
C ALA A 464 0.68 -17.83 6.13
N SER A 465 1.76 -18.53 5.83
CA SER A 465 1.71 -19.75 5.01
C SER A 465 2.49 -20.89 5.64
N TYR A 466 2.06 -22.11 5.34
CA TYR A 466 2.69 -23.35 5.73
C TYR A 466 2.75 -24.21 4.49
N SER A 467 3.95 -24.51 4.03
CA SER A 467 4.14 -25.17 2.74
C SER A 467 5.14 -26.31 2.81
N ASN A 468 4.83 -27.36 2.06
CA ASN A 468 5.74 -28.43 1.69
C ASN A 468 5.97 -28.35 0.18
N ALA A 469 7.21 -28.16 -0.23
CA ALA A 469 7.56 -28.05 -1.64
C ALA A 469 8.70 -29.01 -2.00
N ARG A 470 8.64 -29.57 -3.21
CA ARG A 470 9.72 -30.40 -3.76
C ARG A 470 9.89 -30.21 -5.25
N LEU A 471 11.13 -30.26 -5.71
CA LEU A 471 11.52 -30.14 -7.11
C LEU A 471 12.41 -31.33 -7.54
N ALA A 472 12.39 -31.63 -8.83
CA ALA A 472 13.20 -32.68 -9.45
C ALA A 472 13.88 -32.19 -10.73
N CYS A 473 15.13 -32.61 -10.97
CA CYS A 473 15.85 -32.41 -12.23
C CYS A 473 16.59 -33.66 -12.71
N ASP A 474 16.94 -33.67 -14.00
CA ASP A 474 17.77 -34.71 -14.62
C ASP A 474 19.27 -34.55 -14.30
N GLU A 475 20.12 -35.45 -14.83
CA GLU A 475 21.58 -35.38 -14.60
C GLU A 475 22.25 -34.10 -15.11
N ASN A 476 21.60 -33.36 -16.02
CA ASN A 476 22.10 -32.12 -16.61
C ASN A 476 21.51 -30.88 -15.93
N GLY A 477 20.72 -31.06 -14.85
CA GLY A 477 20.08 -29.98 -14.13
C GLY A 477 18.84 -29.41 -14.82
N LYS A 478 18.25 -30.09 -15.82
CA LYS A 478 16.98 -29.65 -16.41
C LYS A 478 15.82 -30.00 -15.48
N LEU A 479 15.00 -29.01 -15.13
CA LEU A 479 13.83 -29.20 -14.28
C LEU A 479 12.80 -30.10 -14.97
N LEU A 480 12.29 -31.08 -14.21
CA LEU A 480 11.35 -32.09 -14.69
C LEU A 480 9.97 -31.96 -14.03
N ALA A 481 9.95 -31.76 -12.72
CA ALA A 481 8.71 -31.68 -11.96
C ALA A 481 8.82 -30.81 -10.70
N GLY A 482 7.68 -30.24 -10.30
CA GLY A 482 7.51 -29.57 -9.02
C GLY A 482 6.20 -29.94 -8.33
N GLU A 483 6.24 -30.04 -7.00
CA GLU A 483 5.05 -30.20 -6.18
C GLU A 483 5.03 -29.17 -5.06
N LEU A 484 3.83 -28.68 -4.74
CA LEU A 484 3.58 -27.74 -3.66
C LEU A 484 2.25 -28.07 -2.99
N ASP A 485 2.28 -28.29 -1.68
CA ASP A 485 1.11 -28.22 -0.81
C ASP A 485 1.28 -26.99 0.08
N ILE A 486 0.34 -26.06 0.02
CA ILE A 486 0.39 -24.81 0.80
C ILE A 486 -0.94 -24.53 1.48
N LEU A 487 -0.89 -24.31 2.79
CA LEU A 487 -1.98 -23.81 3.60
C LEU A 487 -1.73 -22.35 3.98
N TYR A 488 -2.67 -21.47 3.63
CA TYR A 488 -2.71 -20.09 4.09
C TYR A 488 -3.60 -19.95 5.33
N SER A 489 -3.07 -19.24 6.33
CA SER A 489 -3.90 -18.66 7.39
C SER A 489 -4.56 -17.40 6.88
N ASN A 490 -5.86 -17.45 6.60
CA ASN A 490 -6.61 -16.27 6.15
C ASN A 490 -7.08 -15.39 7.33
N GLY A 491 -6.76 -15.78 8.56
CA GLY A 491 -7.22 -15.11 9.77
C GLY A 491 -8.74 -15.13 9.89
N ALA A 492 -9.30 -14.11 10.52
CA ALA A 492 -10.71 -14.09 10.90
C ALA A 492 -11.72 -14.04 9.74
N TYR A 493 -11.33 -13.57 8.55
CA TYR A 493 -12.26 -13.27 7.44
C TYR A 493 -11.73 -13.79 6.11
N SER A 494 -12.62 -14.01 5.14
CA SER A 494 -12.38 -14.77 3.89
C SER A 494 -11.76 -13.94 2.75
N ALA A 495 -11.67 -12.61 2.94
CA ALA A 495 -11.18 -11.63 1.98
C ALA A 495 -9.96 -12.11 1.18
N HIS A 496 -10.00 -11.94 -0.15
CA HIS A 496 -8.90 -12.21 -1.10
C HIS A 496 -8.30 -13.63 -1.11
N SER A 497 -8.83 -14.58 -0.34
CA SER A 497 -8.26 -15.92 -0.17
C SER A 497 -8.03 -16.68 -1.49
N ALA A 498 -9.02 -16.67 -2.39
CA ALA A 498 -8.89 -17.31 -3.69
C ALA A 498 -7.89 -16.61 -4.61
N GLU A 499 -7.77 -15.28 -4.54
CA GLU A 499 -6.77 -14.53 -5.28
C GLU A 499 -5.36 -14.96 -4.85
N PHE A 500 -5.12 -15.08 -3.54
CA PHE A 500 -3.83 -15.50 -3.00
C PHE A 500 -3.44 -16.91 -3.43
N ILE A 501 -4.39 -17.86 -3.35
CA ILE A 501 -4.13 -19.23 -3.79
C ILE A 501 -3.90 -19.27 -5.31
N ASN A 502 -4.70 -18.57 -6.11
CA ASN A 502 -4.49 -18.50 -7.55
C ASN A 502 -3.11 -17.94 -7.92
N HIS A 503 -2.65 -16.91 -7.22
CA HIS A 503 -1.28 -16.38 -7.37
C HIS A 503 -0.25 -17.42 -6.96
N ALA A 504 -0.39 -18.04 -5.79
CA ALA A 504 0.56 -19.05 -5.30
C ALA A 504 0.76 -20.17 -6.33
N MET A 505 -0.33 -20.79 -6.76
CA MET A 505 -0.27 -21.93 -7.67
C MET A 505 0.35 -21.59 -9.02
N ARG A 506 0.13 -20.37 -9.52
CA ARG A 506 0.64 -19.97 -10.85
C ARG A 506 2.02 -19.36 -10.77
N PHE A 507 2.43 -18.72 -9.68
CA PHE A 507 3.76 -18.15 -9.58
C PHE A 507 4.81 -19.11 -9.03
N PHE A 508 4.40 -20.22 -8.40
CA PHE A 508 5.29 -21.35 -8.17
C PHE A 508 5.82 -21.89 -9.51
N LEU A 509 7.12 -22.15 -9.57
CA LEU A 509 7.87 -22.56 -10.76
C LEU A 509 8.07 -21.48 -11.83
N THR A 510 7.65 -20.24 -11.59
CA THR A 510 7.93 -19.14 -12.53
C THR A 510 9.28 -18.49 -12.24
N PRO A 511 10.08 -18.09 -13.23
CA PRO A 511 9.84 -18.13 -14.68
C PRO A 511 10.55 -19.33 -15.35
N TYR A 512 10.42 -20.53 -14.79
CA TYR A 512 11.14 -21.73 -15.26
C TYR A 512 10.27 -22.64 -16.10
N ASN A 513 10.86 -23.27 -17.11
CA ASN A 513 10.20 -24.32 -17.88
C ASN A 513 10.21 -25.63 -17.08
N VAL A 514 9.05 -26.00 -16.53
CA VAL A 514 8.84 -27.23 -15.74
C VAL A 514 7.70 -28.05 -16.36
N PRO A 515 7.99 -29.22 -16.96
CA PRO A 515 7.00 -29.99 -17.72
C PRO A 515 5.84 -30.57 -16.91
N SER A 516 6.01 -30.84 -15.62
CA SER A 516 4.98 -31.46 -14.79
C SER A 516 4.85 -30.80 -13.41
N ALA A 517 3.62 -30.56 -12.98
CA ALA A 517 3.36 -29.96 -11.68
C ALA A 517 2.12 -30.56 -11.00
N ARG A 518 2.18 -30.74 -9.67
CA ARG A 518 1.02 -30.99 -8.82
C ARG A 518 1.02 -30.02 -7.68
N ILE A 519 0.08 -29.08 -7.69
CA ILE A 519 -0.03 -28.04 -6.68
C ILE A 519 -1.41 -28.12 -6.03
N LEU A 520 -1.44 -27.98 -4.72
CA LEU A 520 -2.66 -27.83 -3.93
C LEU A 520 -2.50 -26.60 -3.03
N GLY A 521 -3.33 -25.60 -3.24
CA GLY A 521 -3.41 -24.44 -2.35
C GLY A 521 -4.67 -24.50 -1.50
N SER A 522 -4.54 -24.18 -0.21
CA SER A 522 -5.61 -24.24 0.77
C SER A 522 -5.68 -22.94 1.59
N ALA A 523 -6.86 -22.55 2.04
CA ALA A 523 -7.03 -21.48 3.02
C ALA A 523 -7.94 -21.91 4.16
N SER A 524 -7.55 -21.54 5.38
CA SER A 524 -8.34 -21.78 6.59
C SER A 524 -8.51 -20.52 7.43
N PHE A 525 -9.61 -20.44 8.16
CA PHE A 525 -9.84 -19.40 9.17
C PHE A 525 -8.99 -19.63 10.42
N ALA A 526 -8.57 -18.53 11.05
CA ALA A 526 -7.91 -18.52 12.35
C ALA A 526 -8.37 -17.27 13.12
N ASN A 527 -8.17 -17.22 14.44
CA ASN A 527 -8.50 -16.05 15.26
C ASN A 527 -7.38 -14.98 15.26
N THR A 528 -6.53 -15.00 14.24
CA THR A 528 -5.51 -13.97 13.93
C THR A 528 -6.12 -12.84 13.09
N PRO A 529 -5.41 -11.69 12.93
CA PRO A 529 -5.84 -10.66 11.99
C PRO A 529 -6.08 -11.25 10.59
N TYR A 530 -7.18 -10.84 9.96
CA TYR A 530 -7.54 -11.30 8.62
C TYR A 530 -6.48 -10.94 7.58
N SER A 531 -6.45 -11.71 6.50
CA SER A 531 -5.52 -11.46 5.40
C SER A 531 -6.06 -10.44 4.40
N VAL A 532 -5.16 -9.66 3.81
CA VAL A 532 -5.44 -8.71 2.73
C VAL A 532 -4.17 -8.60 1.88
N ALA A 533 -4.32 -8.08 0.66
CA ALA A 533 -3.18 -7.86 -0.22
C ALA A 533 -2.01 -7.18 0.51
N TYR A 534 -0.82 -7.73 0.33
CA TYR A 534 0.45 -7.08 0.61
C TYR A 534 1.25 -7.13 -0.67
N ARG A 535 1.85 -6.00 -1.09
CA ARG A 535 2.68 -5.83 -2.29
C ARG A 535 3.31 -7.16 -2.79
N ALA A 536 2.88 -7.58 -3.98
CA ALA A 536 3.05 -8.93 -4.51
C ALA A 536 2.41 -9.99 -3.58
N PRO A 537 1.07 -10.08 -3.51
CA PRO A 537 0.40 -11.12 -2.71
C PRO A 537 0.81 -12.52 -3.18
N ALA A 538 1.02 -13.44 -2.23
CA ALA A 538 1.46 -14.84 -2.41
C ALA A 538 2.83 -15.11 -3.08
N VAL A 539 3.36 -14.20 -3.89
CA VAL A 539 4.59 -14.44 -4.65
C VAL A 539 5.88 -14.46 -3.81
N PRO A 540 6.08 -13.60 -2.79
CA PRO A 540 7.20 -13.74 -1.87
C PRO A 540 7.28 -15.13 -1.24
N GLU A 541 6.14 -15.71 -0.88
CA GLU A 541 6.03 -17.07 -0.36
C GLU A 541 6.46 -18.10 -1.42
N MET A 542 6.06 -17.92 -2.69
CA MET A 542 6.48 -18.80 -3.79
C MET A 542 7.97 -18.70 -4.10
N VAL A 543 8.52 -17.49 -4.12
CA VAL A 543 9.97 -17.27 -4.32
C VAL A 543 10.76 -17.88 -3.17
N THR A 544 10.30 -17.72 -1.91
CA THR A 544 10.91 -18.40 -0.75
C THR A 544 10.87 -19.93 -0.90
N ASN A 545 9.76 -20.48 -1.39
CA ASN A 545 9.60 -21.91 -1.66
C ASN A 545 10.56 -22.40 -2.76
N GLN A 546 10.46 -21.87 -3.98
CA GLN A 546 11.15 -22.47 -5.11
C GLN A 546 12.66 -22.14 -5.18
N GLU A 547 13.10 -20.93 -4.81
CA GLU A 547 14.47 -20.50 -5.13
C GLU A 547 15.51 -21.19 -4.26
N GLN A 548 15.14 -21.55 -3.02
CA GLN A 548 15.99 -22.37 -2.15
C GLN A 548 16.12 -23.80 -2.68
N LEU A 549 15.01 -24.38 -3.15
CA LEU A 549 15.03 -25.71 -3.78
C LEU A 549 15.90 -25.73 -5.04
N ILE A 550 15.90 -24.64 -5.81
CA ILE A 550 16.75 -24.48 -6.98
C ILE A 550 18.23 -24.43 -6.60
N ASP A 551 18.60 -23.69 -5.54
CA ASP A 551 20.00 -23.69 -5.06
C ASP A 551 20.44 -25.09 -4.59
N ILE A 552 19.56 -25.82 -3.88
CA ILE A 552 19.83 -27.19 -3.44
C ILE A 552 19.99 -28.14 -4.64
N LEU A 553 19.14 -28.02 -5.66
CA LEU A 553 19.26 -28.83 -6.89
C LEU A 553 20.53 -28.49 -7.67
N ALA A 554 20.90 -27.21 -7.75
CA ALA A 554 22.12 -26.77 -8.40
C ALA A 554 23.36 -27.36 -7.70
N GLU A 555 23.40 -27.31 -6.37
CA GLU A 555 24.45 -27.95 -5.56
C GLU A 555 24.54 -29.45 -5.82
N LYS A 556 23.40 -30.17 -5.76
CA LYS A 556 23.36 -31.62 -6.01
C LYS A 556 23.81 -32.01 -7.41
N ALA A 557 23.46 -31.20 -8.41
CA ALA A 557 23.86 -31.41 -9.79
C ALA A 557 25.30 -30.96 -10.08
N GLY A 558 25.98 -30.29 -9.14
CA GLY A 558 27.31 -29.73 -9.35
C GLY A 558 27.32 -28.56 -10.36
N ILE A 559 26.21 -27.84 -10.48
CA ILE A 559 26.02 -26.72 -11.42
C ILE A 559 26.01 -25.43 -10.61
N ASP A 560 26.65 -24.37 -11.12
CA ASP A 560 26.57 -23.05 -10.50
C ASP A 560 25.10 -22.56 -10.42
N PRO A 561 24.63 -22.04 -9.27
CA PRO A 561 23.22 -21.68 -9.10
C PRO A 561 22.72 -20.60 -10.07
N PHE A 562 23.62 -19.75 -10.58
CA PHE A 562 23.28 -18.79 -11.63
C PHE A 562 23.03 -19.53 -12.96
N GLU A 563 23.94 -20.42 -13.35
CA GLU A 563 23.83 -21.16 -14.62
C GLU A 563 22.67 -22.16 -14.61
N PHE A 564 22.41 -22.80 -13.46
CA PHE A 564 21.26 -23.69 -13.29
C PHE A 564 19.96 -22.94 -13.64
N ARG A 565 19.78 -21.73 -13.11
CA ARG A 565 18.64 -20.88 -13.45
C ARG A 565 18.65 -20.52 -14.94
N TYR A 566 19.78 -20.07 -15.47
CA TYR A 566 19.91 -19.63 -16.87
C TYR A 566 19.51 -20.71 -17.89
N ASN A 567 19.79 -21.97 -17.56
CA ASN A 567 19.45 -23.14 -18.38
C ASN A 567 17.97 -23.55 -18.28
N ASN A 568 17.26 -23.06 -17.25
CA ASN A 568 15.89 -23.45 -16.95
C ASN A 568 14.84 -22.35 -17.15
N VAL A 569 15.24 -21.06 -17.25
CA VAL A 569 14.29 -19.98 -17.52
C VAL A 569 13.57 -20.18 -18.85
N TRP A 570 12.33 -19.69 -18.93
CA TRP A 570 11.52 -19.75 -20.14
C TRP A 570 12.26 -19.16 -21.36
N ARG A 571 12.15 -19.87 -22.47
CA ARG A 571 12.56 -19.49 -23.83
C ARG A 571 11.35 -19.47 -24.74
N GLU A 572 11.50 -18.85 -25.91
CA GLU A 572 10.44 -18.78 -26.90
C GLU A 572 9.83 -20.17 -27.19
N GLY A 573 8.51 -20.27 -27.08
CA GLY A 573 7.76 -21.52 -27.24
C GLY A 573 7.45 -22.25 -25.94
N ASP A 574 8.15 -21.92 -24.85
CA ASP A 574 7.83 -22.47 -23.53
C ASP A 574 6.45 -22.00 -23.06
N ILE A 575 5.77 -22.87 -22.31
CA ILE A 575 4.46 -22.61 -21.74
C ILE A 575 4.56 -22.62 -20.22
N ALA A 576 3.81 -21.74 -19.59
CA ALA A 576 3.62 -21.76 -18.16
C ALA A 576 2.79 -22.99 -17.74
N ILE A 577 2.94 -23.41 -16.48
CA ILE A 577 2.27 -24.61 -15.94
C ILE A 577 0.73 -24.53 -15.94
N TRP A 578 0.16 -23.36 -16.22
CA TRP A 578 -1.28 -23.16 -16.38
C TRP A 578 -1.73 -23.02 -17.85
N GLY A 579 -0.84 -23.28 -18.81
CA GLY A 579 -1.15 -23.37 -20.25
C GLY A 579 -1.05 -22.06 -21.03
N GLU A 580 -0.43 -21.04 -20.44
CA GLU A 580 -0.26 -19.72 -21.05
C GLU A 580 1.16 -19.54 -21.57
N GLN A 581 1.30 -18.95 -22.76
CA GLN A 581 2.59 -18.50 -23.25
C GLN A 581 2.88 -17.12 -22.68
N PRO A 582 4.07 -16.89 -22.08
CA PRO A 582 4.52 -15.55 -21.73
C PRO A 582 4.40 -14.58 -22.91
N THR A 583 3.88 -13.38 -22.68
CA THR A 583 3.85 -12.32 -23.71
C THR A 583 5.24 -11.89 -24.14
N VAL A 584 6.24 -12.03 -23.26
CA VAL A 584 7.65 -11.77 -23.52
C VAL A 584 8.54 -12.78 -22.77
N TYR A 585 9.68 -13.15 -23.37
CA TYR A 585 10.67 -14.09 -22.81
C TYR A 585 11.97 -13.36 -22.44
N VAL A 586 11.91 -12.48 -21.43
CA VAL A 586 12.99 -11.52 -21.15
C VAL A 586 14.00 -11.97 -20.10
N MET A 587 13.71 -13.04 -19.33
CA MET A 587 14.49 -13.37 -18.14
C MET A 587 15.95 -13.71 -18.47
N ALA A 588 16.21 -14.46 -19.55
CA ALA A 588 17.58 -14.73 -19.99
C ALA A 588 18.38 -13.44 -20.26
N GLY A 589 17.77 -12.45 -20.92
CA GLY A 589 18.41 -11.17 -21.18
C GLY A 589 18.63 -10.33 -19.92
N ILE A 590 17.75 -10.44 -18.92
CA ILE A 590 17.96 -9.84 -17.59
C ILE A 590 19.17 -10.49 -16.91
N MET A 591 19.25 -11.82 -16.94
CA MET A 591 20.37 -12.56 -16.37
C MET A 591 21.68 -12.25 -17.09
N ASP A 592 21.70 -12.16 -18.41
CA ASP A 592 22.94 -11.81 -19.15
C ASP A 592 23.51 -10.45 -18.73
N LYS A 593 22.63 -9.48 -18.40
CA LYS A 593 23.05 -8.20 -17.82
C LYS A 593 23.52 -8.31 -16.36
N MET A 594 22.98 -9.25 -15.60
CA MET A 594 23.33 -9.50 -14.19
C MET A 594 24.62 -10.31 -14.02
N ARG A 595 24.97 -11.17 -15.00
CA ARG A 595 26.12 -12.07 -14.97
C ARG A 595 27.46 -11.41 -14.61
N PRO A 596 27.86 -10.26 -15.19
CA PRO A 596 29.12 -9.60 -14.79
C PRO A 596 29.10 -9.19 -13.31
N LEU A 597 27.97 -8.66 -12.81
CA LEU A 597 27.82 -8.27 -11.40
C LEU A 597 27.89 -9.48 -10.47
N TYR A 598 27.27 -10.60 -10.86
CA TYR A 598 27.36 -11.85 -10.11
C TYR A 598 28.81 -12.33 -9.99
N ASN A 599 29.56 -12.33 -11.10
CA ASN A 599 30.95 -12.73 -11.12
C ASN A 599 31.84 -11.80 -10.27
N ASP A 600 31.65 -10.49 -10.38
CA ASP A 600 32.40 -9.50 -9.61
C ASP A 600 32.15 -9.67 -8.10
N LEU A 601 30.89 -9.83 -7.70
CA LEU A 601 30.55 -10.10 -6.30
C LEU A 601 31.16 -11.44 -5.85
N LYS A 602 31.14 -12.49 -6.68
CA LYS A 602 31.71 -13.80 -6.33
C LYS A 602 33.19 -13.69 -6.01
N GLN A 603 33.94 -12.94 -6.81
CA GLN A 603 35.34 -12.66 -6.53
C GLN A 603 35.52 -11.79 -5.28
N HIS A 604 34.65 -10.80 -5.07
CA HIS A 604 34.66 -9.96 -3.88
C HIS A 604 34.43 -10.79 -2.60
N ALA A 605 33.43 -11.67 -2.57
CA ALA A 605 33.11 -12.54 -1.44
C ALA A 605 34.25 -13.52 -1.11
N ILE A 606 34.85 -14.14 -2.14
CA ILE A 606 36.02 -15.03 -1.96
C ILE A 606 37.20 -14.27 -1.36
N LYS A 607 37.47 -13.07 -1.87
CA LYS A 607 38.63 -12.27 -1.44
C LYS A 607 38.49 -11.71 -0.03
N ASN A 608 37.28 -11.31 0.37
CA ASN A 608 37.06 -10.54 1.60
C ASN A 608 36.42 -11.34 2.75
N SER A 609 36.09 -12.62 2.55
CA SER A 609 35.66 -13.49 3.65
C SER A 609 36.80 -13.74 4.64
N THR A 610 36.51 -13.66 5.93
CA THR A 610 37.40 -14.07 7.03
C THR A 610 36.85 -15.31 7.73
N PRO A 611 37.62 -15.96 8.63
CA PRO A 611 37.10 -17.05 9.46
C PRO A 611 35.88 -16.66 10.29
N GLU A 612 35.85 -15.42 10.81
CA GLU A 612 34.82 -14.87 11.70
C GLU A 612 33.64 -14.24 10.94
N LYS A 613 33.88 -13.78 9.71
CA LYS A 613 32.89 -13.08 8.89
C LYS A 613 32.88 -13.65 7.48
N ARG A 614 31.81 -14.35 7.13
CA ARG A 614 31.66 -14.99 5.82
C ARG A 614 30.79 -14.14 4.92
N LEU A 615 31.30 -13.83 3.73
CA LEU A 615 30.52 -13.19 2.67
C LEU A 615 29.88 -14.27 1.81
N GLY A 616 28.56 -14.16 1.60
CA GLY A 616 27.77 -15.05 0.76
C GLY A 616 27.03 -14.28 -0.32
N ILE A 617 26.75 -14.95 -1.44
CA ILE A 617 25.99 -14.37 -2.55
C ILE A 617 24.79 -15.24 -2.83
N GLY A 618 23.64 -14.60 -2.95
CA GLY A 618 22.38 -15.23 -3.31
C GLY A 618 21.87 -14.71 -4.65
N VAL A 619 21.24 -15.58 -5.42
CA VAL A 619 20.52 -15.26 -6.65
C VAL A 619 19.09 -15.75 -6.50
N ALA A 620 18.13 -14.94 -6.93
CA ALA A 620 16.73 -15.35 -7.00
C ALA A 620 16.05 -14.75 -8.22
N LEU A 621 15.11 -15.46 -8.83
CA LEU A 621 14.27 -14.93 -9.90
C LEU A 621 12.84 -14.72 -9.41
N GLY A 622 12.13 -13.80 -10.05
CA GLY A 622 10.72 -13.56 -9.76
C GLY A 622 9.96 -13.07 -10.98
N SER A 623 8.65 -13.28 -10.93
CA SER A 623 7.70 -12.66 -11.83
C SER A 623 6.42 -12.28 -11.08
N PHE A 624 5.64 -11.35 -11.61
CA PHE A 624 4.36 -10.95 -11.01
C PHE A 624 3.41 -10.39 -12.07
N ILE A 625 2.10 -10.56 -11.88
CA ILE A 625 1.10 -10.03 -12.81
C ILE A 625 1.20 -8.51 -13.01
N CYS A 626 0.76 -8.07 -14.18
CA CYS A 626 0.47 -6.67 -14.52
C CYS A 626 -0.95 -6.47 -15.07
N SER A 627 -1.75 -7.53 -15.19
CA SER A 627 -3.20 -7.53 -15.44
C SER A 627 -3.74 -8.97 -15.31
N TRP A 628 -5.04 -9.18 -15.50
CA TRP A 628 -5.72 -10.48 -15.51
C TRP A 628 -6.86 -10.47 -16.53
N PHE A 629 -7.38 -11.66 -16.84
CA PHE A 629 -8.59 -11.76 -17.66
C PHE A 629 -9.80 -11.11 -16.97
N GLY A 630 -10.57 -10.33 -17.73
CA GLY A 630 -11.71 -9.56 -17.22
C GLY A 630 -11.34 -8.25 -16.52
N ASP A 631 -10.06 -7.85 -16.55
CA ASP A 631 -9.63 -6.53 -16.11
C ASP A 631 -10.19 -5.43 -17.02
N HIS A 632 -10.56 -4.29 -16.44
CA HIS A 632 -11.23 -3.18 -17.10
C HIS A 632 -10.64 -1.83 -16.66
N VAL A 633 -10.62 -0.87 -17.56
CA VAL A 633 -10.14 0.49 -17.26
C VAL A 633 -10.86 1.53 -18.12
N GLU A 634 -11.25 2.63 -17.47
CA GLU A 634 -11.71 3.85 -18.12
C GLU A 634 -10.88 5.06 -17.67
N VAL A 635 -10.65 5.98 -18.60
CA VAL A 635 -10.10 7.31 -18.36
C VAL A 635 -10.82 8.32 -19.25
N ALA A 636 -10.74 9.62 -18.94
CA ALA A 636 -11.27 10.64 -19.83
C ALA A 636 -10.29 11.80 -20.04
N MET A 637 -10.32 12.42 -21.22
CA MET A 637 -9.62 13.66 -21.52
C MET A 637 -10.59 14.71 -22.01
N GLU A 638 -10.42 15.95 -21.55
CA GLU A 638 -11.29 17.08 -21.89
C GLU A 638 -10.47 18.30 -22.31
N LEU A 639 -10.71 18.81 -23.51
CA LEU A 639 -10.22 20.12 -23.93
C LEU A 639 -10.98 21.21 -23.18
N ASN A 640 -10.25 22.05 -22.46
CA ASN A 640 -10.81 23.16 -21.68
C ASN A 640 -10.93 24.44 -22.52
N PRO A 641 -11.77 25.41 -22.10
CA PRO A 641 -11.90 26.70 -22.79
C PRO A 641 -10.60 27.51 -22.93
N ASP A 642 -9.65 27.31 -22.02
CA ASP A 642 -8.33 27.98 -22.03
C ASP A 642 -7.28 27.26 -22.91
N GLY A 643 -7.67 26.20 -23.62
CA GLY A 643 -6.78 25.39 -24.45
C GLY A 643 -5.95 24.35 -23.69
N THR A 644 -6.08 24.27 -22.36
CA THR A 644 -5.48 23.19 -21.56
C THR A 644 -6.29 21.89 -21.71
N VAL A 645 -5.72 20.76 -21.29
CA VAL A 645 -6.43 19.47 -21.27
C VAL A 645 -6.55 18.95 -19.83
N SER A 646 -7.77 18.63 -19.40
CA SER A 646 -8.02 17.93 -18.15
C SER A 646 -7.97 16.41 -18.38
N PHE A 647 -7.20 15.69 -17.58
CA PHE A 647 -7.09 14.23 -17.61
C PHE A 647 -7.73 13.63 -16.35
N TYR A 648 -8.83 12.89 -16.55
CA TYR A 648 -9.65 12.28 -15.51
C TYR A 648 -9.33 10.79 -15.38
N ASN A 649 -8.94 10.35 -14.19
CA ASN A 649 -8.74 8.93 -13.89
C ASN A 649 -8.88 8.65 -12.39
N THR A 650 -9.03 7.38 -12.02
CA THR A 650 -8.94 6.93 -10.62
C THR A 650 -7.72 6.05 -10.41
N TRP A 651 -6.56 6.47 -10.91
CA TRP A 651 -5.31 5.82 -10.52
C TRP A 651 -4.97 6.25 -9.09
N GLU A 652 -5.30 5.41 -8.10
CA GLU A 652 -5.13 5.77 -6.70
C GLU A 652 -3.64 5.90 -6.31
N ASP A 653 -3.23 7.04 -5.74
CA ASP A 653 -1.85 7.26 -5.27
C ASP A 653 -1.70 6.93 -3.79
N MET A 654 -1.13 5.77 -3.48
CA MET A 654 -0.61 5.46 -2.14
C MET A 654 0.79 6.04 -1.92
N GLY A 655 1.34 6.72 -2.93
CA GLY A 655 2.66 7.34 -2.94
C GLY A 655 3.55 6.86 -4.08
N GLN A 656 3.19 5.77 -4.77
CA GLN A 656 3.98 5.17 -5.84
C GLN A 656 4.15 6.09 -7.06
N GLY A 657 3.32 7.13 -7.21
CA GLY A 657 3.44 8.10 -8.30
C GLY A 657 2.36 7.99 -9.35
N ALA A 658 1.10 7.78 -8.95
CA ALA A 658 -0.01 7.79 -9.91
C ALA A 658 -0.16 9.16 -10.61
N ASP A 659 0.16 10.25 -9.92
CA ASP A 659 0.20 11.61 -10.47
C ASP A 659 1.21 11.75 -11.61
N ILE A 660 2.48 11.39 -11.37
CA ILE A 660 3.52 11.48 -12.40
C ILE A 660 3.32 10.44 -13.51
N GLY A 661 2.81 9.25 -13.18
CA GLY A 661 2.43 8.25 -14.18
C GLY A 661 1.35 8.78 -15.12
N SER A 662 0.29 9.36 -14.56
CA SER A 662 -0.80 9.98 -15.32
C SER A 662 -0.31 11.12 -16.20
N LEU A 663 0.46 12.05 -15.63
CA LEU A 663 1.00 13.19 -16.37
C LEU A 663 1.93 12.74 -17.51
N ALA A 664 2.87 11.84 -17.22
CA ALA A 664 3.82 11.36 -18.22
C ALA A 664 3.14 10.69 -19.41
N MET A 665 2.12 9.85 -19.15
CA MET A 665 1.37 9.15 -20.19
C MET A 665 0.48 10.09 -20.99
N ALA A 666 -0.23 10.99 -20.32
CA ALA A 666 -1.08 11.97 -20.99
C ALA A 666 -0.24 12.92 -21.86
N HIS A 667 0.87 13.43 -21.32
CA HIS A 667 1.79 14.28 -22.06
C HIS A 667 2.38 13.58 -23.30
N GLU A 668 2.80 12.32 -23.17
CA GLU A 668 3.29 11.53 -24.31
C GLU A 668 2.19 11.29 -25.36
N ALA A 669 0.98 10.96 -24.93
CA ALA A 669 -0.14 10.69 -25.84
C ALA A 669 -0.63 11.97 -26.54
N LEU A 670 -0.51 13.14 -25.91
CA LEU A 670 -0.94 14.44 -26.42
C LEU A 670 0.18 15.21 -27.15
N ARG A 671 1.36 14.63 -27.36
CA ARG A 671 2.47 15.26 -28.09
C ARG A 671 2.08 15.91 -29.42
N PRO A 672 1.17 15.35 -30.24
CA PRO A 672 0.75 16.00 -31.48
C PRO A 672 0.14 17.39 -31.29
N LEU A 673 -0.46 17.69 -30.13
CA LEU A 673 -1.04 19.00 -29.83
C LEU A 673 -0.01 20.04 -29.39
N GLY A 674 1.24 19.63 -29.12
CA GLY A 674 2.30 20.56 -28.69
C GLY A 674 2.08 21.17 -27.31
N LEU A 675 1.28 20.53 -26.45
CA LEU A 675 1.03 20.98 -25.08
C LEU A 675 2.26 20.76 -24.19
N SER A 676 2.55 21.71 -23.32
CA SER A 676 3.51 21.52 -22.23
C SER A 676 2.89 20.72 -21.08
N ALA A 677 3.73 20.18 -20.20
CA ALA A 677 3.27 19.36 -19.07
C ALA A 677 2.33 20.12 -18.11
N ASP A 678 2.55 21.42 -17.90
CA ASP A 678 1.71 22.28 -17.05
C ASP A 678 0.36 22.63 -17.69
N GLN A 679 0.20 22.42 -18.99
CA GLN A 679 -1.09 22.54 -19.69
C GLN A 679 -1.97 21.29 -19.57
N ILE A 680 -1.51 20.26 -18.86
CA ILE A 680 -2.28 19.03 -18.59
C ILE A 680 -2.68 19.00 -17.12
N LYS A 681 -3.96 19.21 -16.85
CA LYS A 681 -4.54 19.25 -15.49
C LYS A 681 -4.98 17.85 -15.09
N LEU A 682 -4.47 17.34 -13.97
CA LEU A 682 -4.90 16.03 -13.45
C LEU A 682 -6.14 16.20 -12.57
N VAL A 683 -7.21 15.48 -12.91
CA VAL A 683 -8.42 15.35 -12.07
C VAL A 683 -8.50 13.89 -11.66
N MET A 684 -8.31 13.60 -10.36
CA MET A 684 -8.07 12.23 -9.93
C MET A 684 -8.88 11.80 -8.73
N ASN A 685 -9.24 10.52 -8.71
CA ASN A 685 -9.63 9.77 -7.51
C ASN A 685 -10.86 10.29 -6.75
N ASP A 686 -11.92 10.61 -7.48
CA ASP A 686 -13.23 10.95 -6.94
C ASP A 686 -14.33 10.31 -7.80
N THR A 687 -15.12 9.43 -7.19
CA THR A 687 -16.18 8.67 -7.88
C THR A 687 -17.29 9.55 -8.46
N ALA A 688 -17.38 10.83 -8.08
CA ALA A 688 -18.35 11.76 -8.64
C ALA A 688 -17.90 12.39 -9.97
N THR A 689 -16.60 12.43 -10.24
CA THR A 689 -16.03 13.21 -11.35
C THR A 689 -15.14 12.41 -12.29
N CYS A 690 -14.56 11.31 -11.81
CA CYS A 690 -13.61 10.49 -12.56
C CYS A 690 -14.22 9.14 -12.94
N PRO A 691 -13.95 8.62 -14.16
CA PRO A 691 -14.40 7.29 -14.57
C PRO A 691 -13.62 6.18 -13.82
N ASP A 692 -14.11 4.94 -13.84
CA ASP A 692 -13.48 3.83 -13.10
C ASP A 692 -12.24 3.31 -13.82
N SER A 693 -11.07 3.76 -13.37
CA SER A 693 -9.79 3.27 -13.86
C SER A 693 -9.39 1.90 -13.27
N GLY A 694 -10.23 1.32 -12.41
CA GLY A 694 -9.94 0.13 -11.63
C GLY A 694 -8.93 0.40 -10.51
N TRP A 695 -8.77 -0.58 -9.62
CA TRP A 695 -7.90 -0.45 -8.45
C TRP A 695 -6.40 -0.35 -8.75
N ALA A 696 -5.68 0.34 -7.87
CA ALA A 696 -4.22 0.37 -7.77
C ALA A 696 -3.62 -0.90 -7.12
N GLY A 697 -4.05 -2.08 -7.58
CA GLY A 697 -3.57 -3.41 -7.18
C GLY A 697 -2.92 -4.19 -8.34
N GLY A 698 -2.34 -5.36 -8.07
CA GLY A 698 -1.81 -6.25 -9.12
C GLY A 698 -0.77 -5.64 -10.08
N SER A 699 -0.09 -4.56 -9.65
CA SER A 699 0.85 -3.78 -10.47
C SER A 699 0.30 -3.29 -11.82
N ARG A 700 -1.04 -3.16 -11.95
CA ARG A 700 -1.68 -3.03 -13.26
C ARG A 700 -1.69 -1.64 -13.89
N CYS A 701 -1.76 -0.60 -13.06
CA CYS A 701 -2.20 0.71 -13.54
C CYS A 701 -1.32 1.25 -14.66
N ASN A 702 0.00 1.04 -14.58
CA ASN A 702 0.90 1.54 -15.61
C ASN A 702 0.54 0.96 -16.99
N LEU A 703 0.28 -0.35 -17.05
CA LEU A 703 -0.14 -1.02 -18.29
C LEU A 703 -1.53 -0.54 -18.71
N MET A 704 -2.55 -0.79 -17.88
CA MET A 704 -3.96 -0.62 -18.24
C MET A 704 -4.32 0.84 -18.49
N VAL A 705 -3.95 1.74 -17.57
CA VAL A 705 -4.23 3.18 -17.69
C VAL A 705 -3.52 3.75 -18.92
N SER A 706 -2.30 3.30 -19.26
CA SER A 706 -1.61 3.80 -20.46
C SER A 706 -2.34 3.46 -21.75
N ILE A 707 -2.94 2.27 -21.85
CA ILE A 707 -3.69 1.83 -23.03
C ILE A 707 -4.95 2.68 -23.19
N ALA A 708 -5.71 2.88 -22.11
CA ALA A 708 -6.90 3.72 -22.11
C ALA A 708 -6.56 5.21 -22.39
N THR A 709 -5.44 5.70 -21.84
CA THR A 709 -4.93 7.07 -22.06
C THR A 709 -4.66 7.32 -23.53
N LYS A 710 -3.95 6.40 -24.20
CA LYS A 710 -3.67 6.52 -25.65
C LYS A 710 -4.96 6.55 -26.47
N LYS A 711 -5.97 5.75 -26.10
CA LYS A 711 -7.27 5.76 -26.79
C LYS A 711 -8.01 7.08 -26.60
N ALA A 712 -8.12 7.58 -25.36
CA ALA A 712 -8.76 8.87 -25.07
C ALA A 712 -8.07 10.03 -25.80
N ALA A 713 -6.73 10.06 -25.79
CA ALA A 713 -5.93 11.08 -26.47
C ALA A 713 -6.14 11.04 -27.98
N ASN A 714 -6.07 9.85 -28.60
CA ASN A 714 -6.28 9.71 -30.04
C ASN A 714 -7.69 10.19 -30.45
N MET A 715 -8.72 9.81 -29.69
CA MET A 715 -10.09 10.28 -29.95
C MET A 715 -10.21 11.80 -29.89
N LEU A 716 -9.60 12.43 -28.88
CA LEU A 716 -9.58 13.89 -28.76
C LEU A 716 -8.80 14.54 -29.92
N ILE A 717 -7.60 14.05 -30.22
CA ILE A 717 -6.74 14.56 -31.30
C ILE A 717 -7.43 14.45 -32.66
N ASP A 718 -8.08 13.32 -32.93
CA ASP A 718 -8.78 13.08 -34.19
C ASP A 718 -9.99 14.00 -34.33
N ALA A 719 -10.76 14.23 -33.25
CA ALA A 719 -11.85 15.19 -33.25
C ALA A 719 -11.37 16.64 -33.41
N MET A 720 -10.18 16.97 -32.89
CA MET A 720 -9.56 18.28 -33.08
C MET A 720 -8.98 18.44 -34.49
N ARG A 721 -8.60 17.36 -35.19
CA ARG A 721 -7.87 17.45 -36.46
C ARG A 721 -8.74 18.00 -37.60
N LYS A 722 -8.27 19.06 -38.25
CA LYS A 722 -8.84 19.64 -39.47
C LYS A 722 -8.23 18.98 -40.72
N SER A 723 -8.85 19.21 -41.88
CA SER A 723 -8.37 18.67 -43.16
C SER A 723 -6.99 19.17 -43.60
N ASP A 724 -6.56 20.31 -43.07
CA ASP A 724 -5.23 20.90 -43.31
C ASP A 724 -4.17 20.45 -42.29
N ASN A 725 -4.48 19.45 -41.46
CA ASN A 725 -3.67 18.95 -40.34
C ASN A 725 -3.43 19.92 -39.18
N THR A 726 -4.12 21.07 -39.13
CA THR A 726 -4.19 21.88 -37.91
C THR A 726 -5.21 21.31 -36.92
N PHE A 727 -5.23 21.85 -35.70
CA PHE A 727 -6.16 21.44 -34.65
C PHE A 727 -7.19 22.53 -34.36
N ARG A 728 -8.42 22.11 -34.10
CA ARG A 728 -9.52 22.98 -33.64
C ARG A 728 -9.23 23.53 -32.24
N SER A 729 -9.61 24.77 -32.01
CA SER A 729 -9.75 25.33 -30.66
C SER A 729 -11.01 24.79 -29.97
N TYR A 730 -11.12 25.03 -28.67
CA TYR A 730 -12.35 24.73 -27.92
C TYR A 730 -13.58 25.39 -28.56
N ASP A 731 -13.49 26.68 -28.91
CA ASP A 731 -14.60 27.43 -29.51
C ASP A 731 -14.99 26.89 -30.88
N GLU A 732 -14.02 26.47 -31.70
CA GLU A 732 -14.28 25.81 -32.99
C GLU A 732 -15.01 24.48 -32.79
N MET A 733 -14.57 23.65 -31.83
CA MET A 733 -15.26 22.40 -31.49
C MET A 733 -16.69 22.67 -31.02
N LYS A 734 -16.91 23.67 -30.17
CA LYS A 734 -18.25 24.06 -29.70
C LYS A 734 -19.13 24.58 -30.84
N ALA A 735 -18.60 25.40 -31.74
CA ALA A 735 -19.31 25.92 -32.90
C ALA A 735 -19.71 24.80 -33.88
N GLU A 736 -18.87 23.77 -34.02
CA GLU A 736 -19.12 22.59 -34.86
C GLU A 736 -19.95 21.50 -34.15
N ASN A 737 -20.41 21.73 -32.91
CA ASN A 737 -21.10 20.73 -32.07
C ASN A 737 -20.31 19.43 -31.83
N LEU A 738 -18.98 19.53 -31.77
CA LEU A 738 -18.10 18.42 -31.43
C LEU A 738 -17.97 18.29 -29.91
N PRO A 739 -17.96 17.06 -29.34
CA PRO A 739 -17.63 16.85 -27.94
C PRO A 739 -16.22 17.33 -27.62
N THR A 740 -16.03 17.93 -26.45
CA THR A 740 -14.71 18.34 -25.95
C THR A 740 -14.13 17.32 -24.97
N LYS A 741 -14.94 16.36 -24.52
CA LYS A 741 -14.56 15.28 -23.59
C LYS A 741 -14.71 13.91 -24.25
N TYR A 742 -13.67 13.10 -24.15
CA TYR A 742 -13.61 11.74 -24.70
C TYR A 742 -13.21 10.73 -23.62
N ILE A 743 -13.90 9.59 -23.59
CA ILE A 743 -13.62 8.48 -22.68
C ILE A 743 -12.85 7.40 -23.44
N GLY A 744 -11.68 7.04 -22.94
CA GLY A 744 -10.90 5.92 -23.44
C GLY A 744 -11.11 4.71 -22.54
N THR A 745 -11.42 3.56 -23.14
CA THR A 745 -11.71 2.32 -22.41
C THR A 745 -10.85 1.17 -22.90
N HIS A 746 -10.53 0.22 -22.01
CA HIS A 746 -9.89 -1.04 -22.39
C HIS A 746 -10.33 -2.19 -21.50
N ASP A 747 -10.78 -3.26 -22.16
CA ASP A 747 -11.13 -4.53 -21.53
C ASP A 747 -10.10 -5.60 -21.90
N MET A 748 -9.67 -6.36 -20.90
CA MET A 748 -9.04 -7.65 -21.11
C MET A 748 -10.11 -8.69 -21.45
N PRO A 749 -9.80 -9.70 -22.27
CA PRO A 749 -10.74 -10.79 -22.55
C PRO A 749 -11.25 -11.42 -21.26
N LEU A 750 -12.48 -11.94 -21.27
CA LEU A 750 -12.99 -12.71 -20.13
C LEU A 750 -12.18 -13.99 -19.95
N ASN A 751 -12.12 -14.45 -18.69
CA ASN A 751 -11.29 -15.59 -18.32
C ASN A 751 -11.71 -16.85 -19.09
N PRO A 752 -10.78 -17.52 -19.81
CA PRO A 752 -11.08 -18.84 -20.36
C PRO A 752 -11.43 -19.80 -19.23
N LYS A 753 -12.34 -20.74 -19.51
CA LYS A 753 -12.82 -21.69 -18.51
C LYS A 753 -11.65 -22.47 -17.90
N ILE A 754 -11.39 -22.26 -16.60
CA ILE A 754 -10.48 -23.09 -15.80
C ILE A 754 -11.15 -24.45 -15.57
N ASP A 755 -10.40 -25.54 -15.72
CA ASP A 755 -10.91 -26.88 -15.44
C ASP A 755 -11.15 -27.04 -13.92
N PRO A 756 -12.39 -27.31 -13.47
CA PRO A 756 -12.72 -27.41 -12.06
C PRO A 756 -12.03 -28.59 -11.34
N ASN A 757 -11.60 -29.63 -12.07
CA ASN A 757 -10.97 -30.81 -11.48
C ASN A 757 -9.45 -30.68 -11.34
N THR A 758 -8.83 -29.92 -12.22
CA THR A 758 -7.37 -29.80 -12.30
C THR A 758 -6.85 -28.40 -12.03
N GLY A 759 -7.72 -27.39 -12.06
CA GLY A 759 -7.37 -25.96 -11.98
C GLY A 759 -6.52 -25.43 -13.14
N PHE A 760 -6.28 -26.26 -14.16
CA PHE A 760 -5.52 -25.88 -15.35
C PHE A 760 -6.33 -24.90 -16.21
N GLY A 761 -5.68 -23.85 -16.71
CA GLY A 761 -6.29 -22.82 -17.55
C GLY A 761 -5.56 -21.49 -17.48
N LYS A 762 -5.57 -20.75 -18.61
CA LYS A 762 -4.96 -19.42 -18.74
C LYS A 762 -5.55 -18.45 -17.72
N ALA A 763 -4.73 -17.55 -17.16
CA ALA A 763 -5.19 -16.64 -16.11
C ALA A 763 -4.44 -15.30 -16.07
N TYR A 764 -3.17 -15.27 -16.47
CA TYR A 764 -2.24 -14.17 -16.23
C TYR A 764 -1.46 -13.85 -17.51
N PRO A 765 -2.10 -13.13 -18.45
CA PRO A 765 -1.51 -12.85 -19.75
C PRO A 765 -0.29 -11.93 -19.63
N ASP A 766 -0.34 -10.95 -18.73
CA ASP A 766 0.70 -9.93 -18.61
C ASP A 766 1.46 -10.03 -17.30
N GLN A 767 2.79 -10.03 -17.40
CA GLN A 767 3.70 -10.22 -16.28
C GLN A 767 4.89 -9.29 -16.36
N SER A 768 5.40 -8.93 -15.17
CA SER A 768 6.70 -8.32 -14.96
C SER A 768 7.70 -9.37 -14.50
N TYR A 769 8.99 -9.13 -14.77
CA TYR A 769 10.08 -10.05 -14.47
C TYR A 769 11.20 -9.34 -13.72
N CYS A 770 11.81 -10.01 -12.76
CA CYS A 770 12.96 -9.50 -12.02
C CYS A 770 13.97 -10.61 -11.68
N ALA A 771 15.23 -10.20 -11.55
CA ALA A 771 16.30 -11.02 -11.01
C ALA A 771 16.93 -10.27 -9.83
N PHE A 772 17.16 -10.99 -8.74
CA PHE A 772 17.73 -10.48 -7.50
C PHE A 772 19.14 -11.03 -7.34
N LEU A 773 20.03 -10.16 -6.89
CA LEU A 773 21.40 -10.48 -6.51
C LEU A 773 21.66 -9.83 -5.16
N SER A 774 22.05 -10.63 -4.18
CA SER A 774 22.35 -10.16 -2.82
C SER A 774 23.73 -10.60 -2.39
N GLU A 775 24.48 -9.70 -1.76
CA GLU A 775 25.66 -10.03 -0.98
C GLU A 775 25.34 -9.82 0.51
N VAL A 776 25.71 -10.79 1.34
CA VAL A 776 25.48 -10.76 2.78
C VAL A 776 26.78 -11.07 3.52
N GLU A 777 26.99 -10.42 4.67
CA GLU A 777 28.04 -10.78 5.63
C GLU A 777 27.37 -11.48 6.82
N VAL A 778 27.84 -12.67 7.15
CA VAL A 778 27.40 -13.43 8.32
C VAL A 778 28.54 -13.46 9.33
N ASP A 779 28.30 -12.91 10.52
CA ASP A 779 29.17 -13.14 11.68
C ASP A 779 28.91 -14.56 12.17
N VAL A 780 29.93 -15.41 12.15
CA VAL A 780 29.80 -16.83 12.48
C VAL A 780 30.14 -17.14 13.95
N ASN A 781 30.41 -16.10 14.75
CA ASN A 781 30.69 -16.22 16.19
C ASN A 781 29.44 -16.37 17.04
#